data_AF-A0A162UTX2-F1
#
_entry.id   AF-A0A162UTX2-F1
#
_cell.length_a   1.000
_cell.length_b   1.000
_cell.length_c   1.000
_cell.angle_alpha   90.00
_cell.angle_beta   90.00
_cell.angle_gamma   90.00
#
_symmetry.space_group_name_H-M   'P 1'
#
loop_
_entity.id
_entity.type
_entity.pdbx_description
1 polymer ?
#
loop_
_entity_poly.entity_id
_entity_poly.type
_entity_poly.pdbx_seq_one_letter_code
_entity_poly.pdbx_strand_id
1 'polypeptide(L)'
;MKSTFLFILLTASCALADKILLGYFPNWLGSSYPVSKINLSKYTHINYAFAEMAKGDVPEWPDKSVVDVQLPQLVKAAHAKKTKVLISIGGWSGSRTFSTMVSSSSRRKKFINWQISQIKKYNIDGIDIDWEYPGTQGQGCNVVNLNSDTSNFLKLLKELRTSLDTTFGAKKKEITIATHVNTFVNAAGNMKNVSAFAKVLDRINIMTYDINGAWGANTGPNAPFNYQPGEGSISFVSSIQTWLDAGVPANKLVAGIAFYGRATTAKQNMLITKYQYQPQITGKPAQGDSLDGPWKDLSCPADSGDRTGIWRYEKIRSQGLLSSPTKAVSPWVRTWDSVSQTPWLFNPKTNTYLTYDDPASIAVKVNHTLCKKLGGLMVWSVEQDSSNGELLNAAYSVRTTRKGPQFEKYKRYTDTWLMVHPPIRGNRANRRFSSSSGQSGLSTLTSSSSFHRKALSLDTVPLLNTTPTTFFEKATCTIATDYSLPQEISMTTPSVKQQSSTSLQQPTLPKRRSGTGNENEGYVMTVRTPGNQQRRSMTPHILVPISQGLVMCVRVERDYSKGDGITKFQTVFPPELEGRIQHDKLLHTVETLNAILLQAETLTFRHVFDNIMECLTIYTWPLLFPSKYQKALDHLRQFVETQNKEVYNPLGMEITSPVRVAFLYLEIKIFERNEAS
;
A
#
# COMPACT_ATOMS: atom_id res chain seq x y z
N MET A 1 -2.71 -27.88 55.52
CA MET A 1 -3.39 -27.01 54.52
C MET A 1 -2.53 -26.94 53.26
N LYS A 2 -3.10 -26.96 52.06
CA LYS A 2 -2.37 -26.70 50.80
C LYS A 2 -2.99 -25.46 50.15
N SER A 3 -2.23 -24.39 50.00
CA SER A 3 -2.69 -23.17 49.34
C SER A 3 -2.36 -23.24 47.85
N THR A 4 -3.37 -23.20 47.00
CA THR A 4 -3.21 -23.22 45.54
C THR A 4 -3.34 -21.80 45.01
N PHE A 5 -2.21 -21.14 44.74
CA PHE A 5 -2.21 -19.82 44.12
C PHE A 5 -2.60 -19.94 42.64
N LEU A 6 -3.85 -19.58 42.32
CA LEU A 6 -4.36 -19.54 40.96
C LEU A 6 -3.87 -18.26 40.26
N PHE A 7 -2.84 -18.37 39.43
CA PHE A 7 -2.43 -17.28 38.54
C PHE A 7 -3.51 -17.04 37.49
N ILE A 8 -4.33 -16.00 37.69
CA ILE A 8 -5.25 -15.50 36.67
C ILE A 8 -4.41 -14.81 35.59
N LEU A 9 -4.09 -15.57 34.53
CA LEU A 9 -3.52 -15.06 33.30
C LEU A 9 -4.55 -14.15 32.62
N LEU A 10 -4.52 -12.86 32.98
CA LEU A 10 -5.37 -11.84 32.39
C LEU A 10 -4.92 -11.58 30.95
N THR A 11 -5.31 -12.47 30.03
CA THR A 11 -5.02 -12.30 28.60
C THR A 11 -5.79 -11.11 28.08
N ALA A 12 -5.13 -9.95 28.09
CA ALA A 12 -5.57 -8.73 27.42
C ALA A 12 -5.59 -9.00 25.91
N SER A 13 -6.67 -9.64 25.46
CA SER A 13 -6.99 -9.84 24.05
C SER A 13 -7.24 -8.47 23.44
N CYS A 14 -6.15 -7.82 23.01
CA CYS A 14 -6.18 -6.62 22.20
C CYS A 14 -6.89 -6.98 20.90
N ALA A 15 -8.21 -6.76 20.89
CA ALA A 15 -9.06 -7.10 19.78
C ALA A 15 -8.65 -6.22 18.60
N LEU A 16 -7.94 -6.79 17.62
CA LEU A 16 -7.73 -6.12 16.34
C LEU A 16 -9.11 -5.78 15.79
N ALA A 17 -9.41 -4.48 15.72
CA ALA A 17 -10.67 -4.00 15.15
C ALA A 17 -10.81 -4.57 13.73
N ASP A 18 -11.89 -5.31 13.51
CA ASP A 18 -12.17 -6.04 12.27
C ASP A 18 -12.07 -5.07 11.09
N LYS A 19 -11.08 -5.29 10.21
CA LYS A 19 -10.79 -4.35 9.13
C LYS A 19 -11.97 -4.25 8.18
N ILE A 20 -12.24 -3.03 7.75
CA ILE A 20 -13.25 -2.75 6.74
C ILE A 20 -12.81 -3.39 5.42
N LEU A 21 -13.72 -4.15 4.82
CA LEU A 21 -13.74 -4.33 3.38
C LEU A 21 -15.10 -3.83 2.90
N LEU A 22 -15.06 -2.71 2.17
CA LEU A 22 -16.20 -2.06 1.55
C LEU A 22 -16.22 -2.40 0.05
N GLY A 23 -17.39 -2.61 -0.53
CA GLY A 23 -17.57 -2.68 -1.98
C GLY A 23 -18.64 -1.71 -2.45
N TYR A 24 -18.35 -0.93 -3.50
CA TYR A 24 -19.37 -0.17 -4.22
C TYR A 24 -20.14 -1.09 -5.18
N PHE A 25 -21.47 -1.01 -5.15
CA PHE A 25 -22.36 -1.83 -5.96
C PHE A 25 -23.26 -0.96 -6.85
N PRO A 26 -23.00 -0.94 -8.18
CA PRO A 26 -23.80 -0.22 -9.17
C PRO A 26 -25.25 -0.70 -9.28
N ASN A 27 -26.20 0.24 -9.17
CA ASN A 27 -27.64 0.00 -9.35
C ASN A 27 -28.05 -0.13 -10.82
N TRP A 28 -27.42 0.66 -11.71
CA TRP A 28 -27.62 0.63 -13.17
C TRP A 28 -27.26 -0.71 -13.83
N LEU A 29 -26.58 -1.60 -13.11
CA LEU A 29 -26.24 -2.96 -13.55
C LEU A 29 -27.18 -4.04 -12.99
N GLY A 30 -28.30 -3.69 -12.37
CA GLY A 30 -29.10 -4.65 -11.60
C GLY A 30 -29.69 -5.85 -12.36
N SER A 31 -29.82 -5.75 -13.68
CA SER A 31 -30.23 -6.86 -14.56
C SER A 31 -29.07 -7.81 -14.91
N SER A 32 -27.87 -7.28 -15.14
CA SER A 32 -26.68 -8.04 -15.54
C SER A 32 -25.86 -8.55 -14.34
N TYR A 33 -25.90 -7.82 -13.23
CA TYR A 33 -25.23 -8.15 -11.96
C TYR A 33 -26.20 -8.04 -10.76
N PRO A 34 -27.14 -8.99 -10.60
CA PRO A 34 -28.06 -9.01 -9.47
C PRO A 34 -27.35 -9.31 -8.14
N VAL A 35 -28.01 -8.97 -7.02
CA VAL A 35 -27.51 -9.13 -5.63
C VAL A 35 -26.93 -10.53 -5.36
N SER A 36 -27.50 -11.57 -5.95
CA SER A 36 -27.06 -12.97 -5.79
C SER A 36 -25.64 -13.26 -6.30
N LYS A 37 -25.05 -12.42 -7.15
CA LYS A 37 -23.65 -12.53 -7.58
C LYS A 37 -22.65 -11.97 -6.56
N ILE A 38 -23.09 -11.09 -5.64
CA ILE A 38 -22.20 -10.46 -4.66
C ILE A 38 -21.83 -11.47 -3.57
N ASN A 39 -20.53 -11.72 -3.37
CA ASN A 39 -20.04 -12.51 -2.25
C ASN A 39 -20.05 -11.68 -0.94
N LEU A 40 -21.25 -11.36 -0.46
CA LEU A 40 -21.51 -10.50 0.70
C LEU A 40 -20.73 -10.95 1.95
N SER A 41 -20.53 -12.25 2.14
CA SER A 41 -19.78 -12.82 3.27
C SER A 41 -18.32 -12.33 3.38
N LYS A 42 -17.72 -11.84 2.29
CA LYS A 42 -16.38 -11.22 2.33
C LYS A 42 -16.41 -9.74 2.75
N TYR A 43 -17.48 -9.03 2.40
CA TYR A 43 -17.65 -7.61 2.67
C TYR A 43 -18.17 -7.33 4.08
N THR A 44 -17.68 -6.25 4.68
CA THR A 44 -18.22 -5.66 5.92
C THR A 44 -19.36 -4.67 5.63
N HIS A 45 -19.24 -3.96 4.51
CA HIS A 45 -20.14 -2.89 4.09
C HIS A 45 -20.31 -2.99 2.57
N ILE A 46 -21.51 -2.65 2.07
CA ILE A 46 -21.77 -2.35 0.67
C ILE A 46 -22.28 -0.91 0.58
N ASN A 47 -21.68 -0.12 -0.31
CA ASN A 47 -22.21 1.20 -0.69
C ASN A 47 -22.99 1.02 -1.99
N TYR A 48 -24.31 1.22 -1.92
CA TYR A 48 -25.21 1.10 -3.06
C TYR A 48 -25.17 2.39 -3.89
N ALA A 49 -24.64 2.30 -5.11
CA ALA A 49 -24.25 3.42 -5.96
C ALA A 49 -25.18 3.52 -7.19
N PHE A 50 -25.83 4.63 -7.50
CA PHE A 50 -25.91 5.90 -6.78
C PHE A 50 -27.35 6.45 -6.72
N ALA A 51 -27.61 7.30 -5.73
CA ALA A 51 -28.57 8.40 -5.88
C ALA A 51 -27.81 9.66 -6.30
N GLU A 52 -28.39 10.52 -7.11
CA GLU A 52 -27.67 11.61 -7.77
C GLU A 52 -28.12 13.00 -7.29
N MET A 53 -27.14 13.89 -7.08
CA MET A 53 -27.31 15.34 -6.97
C MET A 53 -27.07 16.03 -8.32
N ALA A 54 -27.59 15.44 -9.41
CA ALA A 54 -27.42 15.98 -10.77
C ALA A 54 -28.22 17.27 -11.05
N LYS A 55 -29.23 17.57 -10.22
CA LYS A 55 -30.09 18.77 -10.28
C LYS A 55 -30.74 19.07 -8.92
N GLY A 56 -31.16 20.33 -8.72
CA GLY A 56 -32.01 20.72 -7.58
C GLY A 56 -31.34 20.67 -6.20
N ASP A 57 -32.17 20.55 -5.15
CA ASP A 57 -31.79 20.60 -3.73
C ASP A 57 -31.79 19.23 -3.02
N VAL A 58 -32.23 18.16 -3.70
CA VAL A 58 -32.45 16.81 -3.13
C VAL A 58 -32.00 15.73 -4.10
N PRO A 59 -31.51 14.57 -3.62
CA PRO A 59 -31.09 13.50 -4.51
C PRO A 59 -32.26 12.81 -5.21
N GLU A 60 -32.00 12.29 -6.40
CA GLU A 60 -32.93 11.43 -7.15
C GLU A 60 -32.33 10.05 -7.41
N TRP A 61 -33.18 9.07 -7.71
CA TRP A 61 -32.77 7.75 -8.17
C TRP A 61 -33.08 7.66 -9.67
N PRO A 62 -32.08 7.62 -10.57
CA PRO A 62 -32.32 7.53 -12.02
C PRO A 62 -33.16 6.30 -12.36
N ASP A 63 -32.65 5.12 -12.02
CA ASP A 63 -33.33 3.83 -12.20
C ASP A 63 -34.23 3.48 -11.00
N LYS A 64 -35.12 4.39 -10.60
CA LYS A 64 -35.94 4.25 -9.37
C LYS A 64 -36.69 2.90 -9.30
N SER A 65 -37.18 2.38 -10.42
CA SER A 65 -37.86 1.08 -10.50
C SER A 65 -36.93 -0.10 -10.18
N VAL A 66 -35.66 -0.04 -10.59
CA VAL A 66 -34.64 -1.03 -10.22
C VAL A 66 -34.33 -0.89 -8.72
N VAL A 67 -34.16 0.34 -8.22
CA VAL A 67 -33.84 0.60 -6.81
C VAL A 67 -34.95 0.12 -5.85
N ASP A 68 -36.21 0.37 -6.18
CA ASP A 68 -37.37 -0.06 -5.38
C ASP A 68 -37.43 -1.59 -5.19
N VAL A 69 -36.88 -2.37 -6.13
CA VAL A 69 -36.83 -3.84 -6.07
C VAL A 69 -35.50 -4.34 -5.48
N GLN A 70 -34.37 -3.78 -5.95
CA GLN A 70 -33.04 -4.31 -5.69
C GLN A 70 -32.50 -3.92 -4.31
N LEU A 71 -32.73 -2.68 -3.85
CA LEU A 71 -32.19 -2.23 -2.56
C LEU A 71 -32.80 -3.00 -1.36
N PRO A 72 -34.11 -3.28 -1.30
CA PRO A 72 -34.66 -4.18 -0.27
C PRO A 72 -34.08 -5.60 -0.29
N GLN A 73 -33.82 -6.15 -1.49
CA GLN A 73 -33.17 -7.46 -1.63
C GLN A 73 -31.72 -7.43 -1.11
N LEU A 74 -30.96 -6.39 -1.45
CA LEU A 74 -29.60 -6.16 -0.99
C LEU A 74 -29.53 -6.05 0.53
N VAL A 75 -30.37 -5.20 1.14
CA VAL A 75 -30.41 -5.01 2.61
C VAL A 75 -30.72 -6.34 3.30
N LYS A 76 -31.76 -7.06 2.85
CA LYS A 76 -32.12 -8.38 3.42
C LYS A 76 -30.98 -9.39 3.31
N ALA A 77 -30.32 -9.48 2.17
CA ALA A 77 -29.22 -10.42 1.94
C ALA A 77 -27.95 -10.05 2.73
N ALA A 78 -27.61 -8.76 2.81
CA ALA A 78 -26.43 -8.24 3.50
C ALA A 78 -26.58 -8.37 5.02
N HIS A 79 -27.74 -7.97 5.57
CA HIS A 79 -28.02 -8.12 7.01
C HIS A 79 -27.98 -9.58 7.46
N ALA A 80 -28.47 -10.51 6.62
CA ALA A 80 -28.35 -11.95 6.87
C ALA A 80 -26.89 -12.49 6.86
N LYS A 81 -25.92 -11.70 6.40
CA LYS A 81 -24.47 -11.97 6.47
C LYS A 81 -23.72 -11.07 7.46
N LYS A 82 -24.43 -10.22 8.21
CA LYS A 82 -23.87 -9.15 9.08
C LYS A 82 -23.06 -8.09 8.31
N THR A 83 -23.30 -7.97 7.00
CA THR A 83 -22.77 -6.91 6.13
C THR A 83 -23.72 -5.72 6.20
N LYS A 84 -23.21 -4.51 6.45
CA LYS A 84 -24.02 -3.29 6.43
C LYS A 84 -24.28 -2.80 5.01
N VAL A 85 -25.36 -2.04 4.81
CA VAL A 85 -25.66 -1.37 3.53
C VAL A 85 -25.81 0.12 3.76
N LEU A 86 -25.02 0.93 3.07
CA LEU A 86 -25.20 2.38 2.95
C LEU A 86 -25.68 2.68 1.53
N ILE A 87 -26.40 3.77 1.33
CA ILE A 87 -26.56 4.34 -0.01
C ILE A 87 -25.45 5.37 -0.23
N SER A 88 -24.85 5.38 -1.43
CA SER A 88 -23.95 6.44 -1.83
C SER A 88 -24.68 7.47 -2.69
N ILE A 89 -24.39 8.74 -2.42
CA ILE A 89 -25.04 9.89 -3.05
C ILE A 89 -23.98 10.71 -3.78
N GLY A 90 -24.13 10.85 -5.10
CA GLY A 90 -23.19 11.56 -5.96
C GLY A 90 -22.56 10.66 -7.02
N GLY A 91 -21.24 10.51 -6.98
CA GLY A 91 -20.40 9.97 -8.05
C GLY A 91 -20.20 10.99 -9.18
N TRP A 92 -19.34 10.64 -10.13
CA TRP A 92 -18.80 11.52 -11.18
C TRP A 92 -19.85 12.41 -11.87
N SER A 93 -20.84 11.79 -12.52
CA SER A 93 -21.94 12.50 -13.21
C SER A 93 -23.07 12.92 -12.27
N GLY A 94 -23.20 12.27 -11.10
CA GLY A 94 -24.22 12.57 -10.10
C GLY A 94 -23.87 13.74 -9.17
N SER A 95 -22.74 14.41 -9.34
CA SER A 95 -22.22 15.43 -8.40
C SER A 95 -22.65 16.89 -8.68
N ARG A 96 -23.44 17.13 -9.72
CA ARG A 96 -23.52 18.44 -10.39
C ARG A 96 -23.95 19.63 -9.54
N THR A 97 -24.91 19.48 -8.62
CA THR A 97 -25.48 20.60 -7.84
C THR A 97 -25.09 20.60 -6.35
N PHE A 98 -24.10 19.80 -5.93
CA PHE A 98 -23.68 19.77 -4.53
C PHE A 98 -23.30 21.15 -3.97
N SER A 99 -22.51 21.97 -4.67
CA SER A 99 -22.16 23.34 -4.25
C SER A 99 -23.42 24.19 -3.98
N THR A 100 -24.36 24.20 -4.94
CA THR A 100 -25.65 24.89 -4.85
C THR A 100 -26.49 24.38 -3.67
N MET A 101 -26.48 23.08 -3.39
CA MET A 101 -27.18 22.46 -2.26
C MET A 101 -26.53 22.82 -0.92
N VAL A 102 -25.21 22.72 -0.77
CA VAL A 102 -24.55 22.99 0.52
C VAL A 102 -24.56 24.47 0.89
N SER A 103 -24.67 25.39 -0.07
CA SER A 103 -24.66 26.84 0.17
C SER A 103 -25.70 27.34 1.19
N SER A 104 -26.88 26.71 1.28
CA SER A 104 -28.00 27.17 2.12
C SER A 104 -28.41 26.14 3.19
N SER A 105 -28.67 26.59 4.41
CA SER A 105 -29.19 25.74 5.50
C SER A 105 -30.55 25.14 5.18
N SER A 106 -31.42 25.83 4.44
CA SER A 106 -32.72 25.27 4.04
C SER A 106 -32.57 24.15 3.01
N ARG A 107 -31.59 24.26 2.11
CA ARG A 107 -31.23 23.21 1.13
C ARG A 107 -30.59 22.01 1.80
N ARG A 108 -29.57 22.22 2.64
CA ARG A 108 -28.96 21.16 3.47
C ARG A 108 -30.01 20.40 4.29
N LYS A 109 -30.99 21.11 4.89
CA LYS A 109 -32.11 20.48 5.61
C LYS A 109 -33.00 19.60 4.72
N LYS A 110 -33.29 20.00 3.47
CA LYS A 110 -34.01 19.14 2.50
C LYS A 110 -33.21 17.86 2.20
N PHE A 111 -31.93 18.00 1.88
CA PHE A 111 -31.01 16.89 1.58
C PHE A 111 -30.86 15.92 2.77
N ILE A 112 -30.78 16.42 4.01
CA ILE A 112 -30.76 15.63 5.25
C ILE A 112 -32.10 14.90 5.47
N ASN A 113 -33.23 15.58 5.30
CA ASN A 113 -34.55 14.97 5.43
C ASN A 113 -34.77 13.83 4.41
N TRP A 114 -34.26 13.98 3.19
CA TRP A 114 -34.28 12.93 2.16
C TRP A 114 -33.49 11.69 2.60
N GLN A 115 -32.26 11.86 3.12
CA GLN A 115 -31.46 10.74 3.65
C GLN A 115 -32.19 10.01 4.78
N ILE A 116 -32.78 10.76 5.72
CA ILE A 116 -33.57 10.19 6.82
C ILE A 116 -34.78 9.39 6.29
N SER A 117 -35.42 9.83 5.20
CA SER A 117 -36.51 9.07 4.58
C SER A 117 -36.03 7.78 3.91
N GLN A 118 -34.86 7.78 3.25
CA GLN A 118 -34.30 6.55 2.67
C GLN A 118 -33.87 5.55 3.74
N ILE A 119 -33.26 6.01 4.84
CA ILE A 119 -32.91 5.17 6.00
C ILE A 119 -34.16 4.50 6.58
N LYS A 120 -35.26 5.25 6.74
CA LYS A 120 -36.53 4.70 7.23
C LYS A 120 -37.20 3.76 6.23
N LYS A 121 -37.18 4.08 4.93
CA LYS A 121 -37.84 3.29 3.88
C LYS A 121 -37.15 1.93 3.65
N TYR A 122 -35.83 1.91 3.58
CA TYR A 122 -35.07 0.72 3.16
C TYR A 122 -34.34 0.00 4.30
N ASN A 123 -34.38 0.53 5.53
CA ASN A 123 -33.62 0.02 6.68
C ASN A 123 -32.08 -0.04 6.49
N ILE A 124 -31.54 0.80 5.61
CA ILE A 124 -30.09 0.96 5.40
C ILE A 124 -29.38 1.50 6.65
N ASP A 125 -28.09 1.20 6.80
CA ASP A 125 -27.28 1.42 8.01
C ASP A 125 -26.59 2.78 8.08
N GLY A 126 -26.64 3.58 7.02
CA GLY A 126 -26.00 4.89 6.95
C GLY A 126 -26.03 5.47 5.55
N ILE A 127 -25.29 6.57 5.37
CA ILE A 127 -25.14 7.27 4.10
C ILE A 127 -23.66 7.43 3.79
N ASP A 128 -23.33 7.27 2.51
CA ASP A 128 -22.06 7.67 1.92
C ASP A 128 -22.30 8.89 1.01
N ILE A 129 -21.43 9.90 1.03
CA ILE A 129 -21.52 11.04 0.12
C ILE A 129 -20.27 11.08 -0.75
N ASP A 130 -20.47 10.96 -2.06
CA ASP A 130 -19.44 10.93 -3.09
C ASP A 130 -19.55 12.19 -3.94
N TRP A 131 -19.20 13.34 -3.37
CA TRP A 131 -19.16 14.60 -4.11
C TRP A 131 -17.82 14.71 -4.81
N GLU A 132 -17.85 14.78 -6.14
CA GLU A 132 -16.70 15.00 -7.01
C GLU A 132 -16.66 16.42 -7.63
N TYR A 133 -16.05 17.44 -7.01
CA TYR A 133 -15.44 17.49 -5.66
C TYR A 133 -15.76 18.82 -4.94
N PRO A 134 -15.67 18.89 -3.59
CA PRO A 134 -15.76 20.15 -2.86
C PRO A 134 -14.61 21.10 -3.22
N GLY A 135 -14.93 22.25 -3.82
CA GLY A 135 -13.98 23.33 -4.08
C GLY A 135 -13.00 23.11 -5.24
N THR A 136 -13.09 21.99 -5.98
CA THR A 136 -12.31 21.74 -7.20
C THR A 136 -13.14 20.98 -8.22
N GLN A 137 -12.81 21.09 -9.51
CA GLN A 137 -13.66 20.54 -10.57
C GLN A 137 -13.52 19.01 -10.69
N GLY A 138 -14.66 18.33 -10.85
CA GLY A 138 -14.76 16.92 -11.20
C GLY A 138 -15.19 16.79 -12.67
N GLN A 139 -16.36 16.19 -12.93
CA GLN A 139 -17.01 16.31 -14.25
C GLN A 139 -17.21 17.80 -14.60
N GLY A 140 -16.86 18.20 -15.82
CA GLY A 140 -16.74 19.61 -16.22
C GLY A 140 -18.00 20.48 -16.11
N CYS A 141 -19.16 19.90 -15.84
CA CYS A 141 -20.44 20.60 -15.64
C CYS A 141 -20.81 20.81 -14.16
N ASN A 142 -20.01 20.32 -13.21
CA ASN A 142 -20.32 20.44 -11.79
C ASN A 142 -20.16 21.91 -11.35
N VAL A 143 -21.12 22.38 -10.54
CA VAL A 143 -21.06 23.71 -9.93
C VAL A 143 -20.04 23.67 -8.79
N VAL A 144 -19.04 24.55 -8.84
CA VAL A 144 -17.94 24.61 -7.88
C VAL A 144 -17.76 26.02 -7.33
N ASN A 145 -17.50 26.13 -6.03
CA ASN A 145 -17.18 27.37 -5.35
C ASN A 145 -15.99 27.16 -4.38
N LEU A 146 -14.76 27.31 -4.91
CA LEU A 146 -13.47 27.19 -4.21
C LEU A 146 -13.43 27.83 -2.80
N ASN A 147 -14.10 28.97 -2.64
CA ASN A 147 -14.05 29.77 -1.42
C ASN A 147 -15.00 29.26 -0.32
N SER A 148 -16.07 28.53 -0.66
CA SER A 148 -17.13 28.21 0.31
C SER A 148 -17.56 26.75 0.36
N ASP A 149 -17.40 25.97 -0.72
CA ASP A 149 -17.84 24.56 -0.83
C ASP A 149 -17.42 23.72 0.37
N THR A 150 -16.11 23.61 0.60
CA THR A 150 -15.52 22.79 1.67
C THR A 150 -15.99 23.24 3.06
N SER A 151 -16.18 24.56 3.27
CA SER A 151 -16.72 25.10 4.52
C SER A 151 -18.20 24.75 4.72
N ASN A 152 -18.97 24.70 3.62
CA ASN A 152 -20.39 24.39 3.61
C ASN A 152 -20.64 22.88 3.67
N PHE A 153 -19.74 22.06 3.13
CA PHE A 153 -19.73 20.61 3.29
C PHE A 153 -19.49 20.22 4.75
N LEU A 154 -18.58 20.90 5.46
CA LEU A 154 -18.41 20.69 6.90
C LEU A 154 -19.66 21.09 7.71
N LYS A 155 -20.42 22.11 7.28
CA LYS A 155 -21.73 22.45 7.88
C LYS A 155 -22.74 21.32 7.63
N LEU A 156 -22.84 20.83 6.39
CA LEU A 156 -23.71 19.70 6.04
C LEU A 156 -23.42 18.46 6.90
N LEU A 157 -22.15 18.06 7.01
CA LEU A 157 -21.78 16.83 7.73
C LEU A 157 -22.02 16.94 9.25
N LYS A 158 -21.87 18.15 9.83
CA LYS A 158 -22.28 18.44 11.21
C LYS A 158 -23.80 18.34 11.40
N GLU A 159 -24.57 19.03 10.54
CA GLU A 159 -26.04 19.03 10.57
C GLU A 159 -26.63 17.62 10.36
N LEU A 160 -26.05 16.84 9.43
CA LEU A 160 -26.39 15.45 9.17
C LEU A 160 -26.08 14.55 10.38
N ARG A 161 -24.89 14.65 10.97
CA ARG A 161 -24.51 13.86 12.16
C ARG A 161 -25.51 14.07 13.30
N THR A 162 -25.77 15.33 13.66
CA THR A 162 -26.78 15.67 14.68
C THR A 162 -28.16 15.13 14.33
N SER A 163 -28.59 15.28 13.07
CA SER A 163 -29.93 14.84 12.65
C SER A 163 -30.09 13.31 12.68
N LEU A 164 -29.05 12.55 12.28
CA LEU A 164 -29.06 11.08 12.39
C LEU A 164 -28.99 10.62 13.84
N ASP A 165 -28.17 11.26 14.69
CA ASP A 165 -28.04 10.92 16.11
C ASP A 165 -29.33 11.17 16.88
N THR A 166 -30.02 12.29 16.63
CA THR A 166 -31.33 12.57 17.21
C THR A 166 -32.43 11.66 16.67
N THR A 167 -32.38 11.25 15.39
CA THR A 167 -33.45 10.45 14.78
C THR A 167 -33.34 8.94 15.07
N PHE A 168 -32.12 8.42 15.19
CA PHE A 168 -31.85 6.97 15.28
C PHE A 168 -31.05 6.55 16.51
N GLY A 169 -30.61 7.50 17.34
CA GLY A 169 -29.69 7.29 18.46
C GLY A 169 -28.22 7.53 18.08
N ALA A 170 -27.44 8.00 19.04
CA ALA A 170 -26.04 8.39 18.84
C ALA A 170 -25.20 7.29 18.16
N LYS A 171 -24.58 7.64 17.03
CA LYS A 171 -23.76 6.78 16.16
C LYS A 171 -24.42 5.46 15.71
N LYS A 172 -25.75 5.35 15.77
CA LYS A 172 -26.51 4.17 15.29
C LYS A 172 -26.61 4.06 13.77
N LYS A 173 -26.45 5.17 13.05
CA LYS A 173 -26.37 5.21 11.58
C LYS A 173 -25.08 5.92 11.15
N GLU A 174 -24.37 5.32 10.21
CA GLU A 174 -23.03 5.76 9.78
C GLU A 174 -23.09 6.92 8.80
N ILE A 175 -22.04 7.75 8.79
CA ILE A 175 -21.76 8.70 7.70
C ILE A 175 -20.35 8.42 7.18
N THR A 176 -20.23 8.10 5.91
CA THR A 176 -18.96 8.03 5.18
C THR A 176 -18.96 8.98 3.99
N ILE A 177 -17.79 9.13 3.39
CA ILE A 177 -17.61 9.87 2.14
C ILE A 177 -16.62 9.12 1.26
N ALA A 178 -16.77 9.24 -0.06
CA ALA A 178 -15.67 9.05 -0.98
C ALA A 178 -14.94 10.39 -1.21
N THR A 179 -13.63 10.33 -1.46
CA THR A 179 -12.79 11.52 -1.63
C THR A 179 -11.68 11.32 -2.64
N HIS A 180 -11.32 12.41 -3.31
CA HIS A 180 -10.13 12.53 -4.13
C HIS A 180 -8.82 12.08 -3.41
N VAL A 181 -7.80 11.79 -4.22
CA VAL A 181 -6.44 11.41 -3.81
C VAL A 181 -5.69 12.46 -2.96
N ASN A 182 -6.19 13.69 -2.91
CA ASN A 182 -5.69 14.78 -2.06
C ASN A 182 -6.80 15.24 -1.09
N THR A 183 -6.40 15.91 0.00
CA THR A 183 -7.35 16.56 0.92
C THR A 183 -8.19 17.64 0.22
N PHE A 184 -9.34 17.99 0.82
CA PHE A 184 -10.24 19.01 0.29
C PHE A 184 -9.53 20.33 0.00
N VAL A 185 -10.01 21.03 -1.03
CA VAL A 185 -9.41 22.28 -1.51
C VAL A 185 -10.14 23.49 -0.93
N ASN A 186 -9.41 24.58 -0.70
CA ASN A 186 -9.95 25.92 -0.51
C ASN A 186 -9.05 26.96 -1.20
N ALA A 187 -9.28 28.26 -0.99
CA ALA A 187 -8.50 29.35 -1.58
C ALA A 187 -6.96 29.28 -1.34
N ALA A 188 -6.50 28.54 -0.32
CA ALA A 188 -5.08 28.29 -0.02
C ALA A 188 -4.58 26.92 -0.53
N GLY A 189 -5.35 26.23 -1.39
CA GLY A 189 -5.03 24.91 -1.93
C GLY A 189 -5.50 23.75 -1.03
N ASN A 190 -4.75 22.64 -1.04
CA ASN A 190 -5.08 21.42 -0.30
C ASN A 190 -5.01 21.66 1.22
N MET A 191 -6.12 21.41 1.93
CA MET A 191 -6.23 21.66 3.37
C MET A 191 -5.25 20.81 4.18
N LYS A 192 -4.40 21.48 4.96
CA LYS A 192 -3.43 20.90 5.90
C LYS A 192 -4.04 20.44 7.24
N ASN A 193 -5.33 20.66 7.46
CA ASN A 193 -6.05 20.12 8.62
C ASN A 193 -7.53 19.88 8.26
N VAL A 194 -7.93 18.61 8.25
CA VAL A 194 -9.31 18.17 8.00
C VAL A 194 -9.90 17.41 9.20
N SER A 195 -9.25 17.46 10.36
CA SER A 195 -9.66 16.75 11.60
C SER A 195 -11.11 17.06 12.03
N ALA A 196 -11.64 18.24 11.69
CA ALA A 196 -13.04 18.61 11.92
C ALA A 196 -14.04 17.74 11.14
N PHE A 197 -13.69 17.26 9.94
CA PHE A 197 -14.47 16.28 9.18
C PHE A 197 -14.38 14.91 9.85
N ALA A 198 -13.16 14.49 10.22
CA ALA A 198 -12.90 13.20 10.88
C ALA A 198 -13.61 13.03 12.24
N LYS A 199 -14.03 14.13 12.90
CA LYS A 199 -14.85 14.10 14.12
C LYS A 199 -16.30 13.67 13.84
N VAL A 200 -16.94 14.21 12.80
CA VAL A 200 -18.36 13.91 12.48
C VAL A 200 -18.52 12.61 11.69
N LEU A 201 -17.62 12.35 10.75
CA LEU A 201 -17.60 11.15 9.92
C LEU A 201 -17.25 9.89 10.72
N ASP A 202 -17.67 8.75 10.20
CA ASP A 202 -17.32 7.43 10.74
C ASP A 202 -16.13 6.83 9.96
N ARG A 203 -16.07 7.02 8.64
CA ARG A 203 -14.93 6.67 7.77
C ARG A 203 -14.78 7.67 6.61
N ILE A 204 -13.59 7.71 6.00
CA ILE A 204 -13.27 8.41 4.75
C ILE A 204 -12.69 7.39 3.78
N ASN A 205 -13.31 7.25 2.60
CA ASN A 205 -12.92 6.31 1.55
C ASN A 205 -12.09 7.05 0.49
N ILE A 206 -10.75 6.96 0.56
CA ILE A 206 -9.88 7.66 -0.40
C ILE A 206 -9.86 6.88 -1.71
N MET A 207 -10.23 7.51 -2.82
CA MET A 207 -10.23 6.94 -4.16
C MET A 207 -8.82 6.89 -4.73
N THR A 208 -7.99 5.98 -4.24
CA THR A 208 -6.57 5.79 -4.63
C THR A 208 -6.41 5.05 -5.98
N TYR A 209 -7.13 5.53 -6.99
CA TYR A 209 -7.17 5.08 -8.38
C TYR A 209 -7.51 6.27 -9.29
N ASP A 210 -7.55 6.08 -10.62
CA ASP A 210 -7.64 7.14 -11.63
C ASP A 210 -6.58 8.25 -11.44
N ILE A 211 -5.38 7.87 -10.98
CA ILE A 211 -4.24 8.77 -10.82
C ILE A 211 -3.62 9.12 -12.18
N ASN A 212 -3.61 8.17 -13.11
CA ASN A 212 -3.19 8.39 -14.50
C ASN A 212 -4.20 7.77 -15.48
N GLY A 213 -4.34 8.41 -16.64
CA GLY A 213 -5.23 8.00 -17.73
C GLY A 213 -5.04 8.90 -18.96
N ALA A 214 -5.96 8.85 -19.92
CA ALA A 214 -5.81 9.53 -21.20
C ALA A 214 -5.78 11.07 -21.12
N TRP A 215 -6.19 11.66 -20.00
CA TRP A 215 -6.07 13.10 -19.71
C TRP A 215 -4.61 13.56 -19.54
N GLY A 216 -3.67 12.65 -19.25
CA GLY A 216 -2.24 12.96 -19.10
C GLY A 216 -1.49 13.14 -20.43
N ALA A 217 -0.33 13.80 -20.36
CA ALA A 217 0.63 13.88 -21.47
C ALA A 217 1.39 12.55 -21.71
N ASN A 218 1.63 11.81 -20.63
CA ASN A 218 2.30 10.51 -20.61
C ASN A 218 1.34 9.39 -20.18
N THR A 219 1.64 8.15 -20.61
CA THR A 219 1.15 6.93 -19.99
C THR A 219 1.66 6.83 -18.55
N GLY A 220 0.93 6.13 -17.68
CA GLY A 220 1.32 5.90 -16.30
C GLY A 220 0.27 5.03 -15.58
N PRO A 221 0.58 4.50 -14.39
CA PRO A 221 -0.26 3.52 -13.72
C PRO A 221 -1.59 4.08 -13.19
N ASN A 222 -2.68 3.31 -13.24
CA ASN A 222 -4.02 3.72 -12.80
C ASN A 222 -4.04 3.99 -11.27
N ALA A 223 -3.52 3.03 -10.51
CA ALA A 223 -3.50 3.03 -9.06
C ALA A 223 -2.08 2.69 -8.52
N PRO A 224 -1.05 3.52 -8.77
CA PRO A 224 0.31 3.29 -8.27
C PRO A 224 0.34 3.07 -6.76
N PHE A 225 1.03 2.03 -6.29
CA PHE A 225 1.35 1.89 -4.88
C PHE A 225 2.25 3.04 -4.41
N ASN A 226 3.37 3.26 -5.11
CA ASN A 226 4.19 4.45 -4.99
C ASN A 226 4.36 5.13 -6.36
N TYR A 227 4.72 6.42 -6.39
CA TYR A 227 4.97 7.14 -7.64
C TYR A 227 6.45 7.01 -8.04
N GLN A 228 6.71 7.02 -9.35
CA GLN A 228 8.07 7.11 -9.89
C GLN A 228 8.58 8.57 -9.74
N PRO A 229 9.72 8.81 -9.07
CA PRO A 229 10.30 10.15 -8.97
C PRO A 229 10.58 10.75 -10.35
N GLY A 230 10.14 11.99 -10.57
CA GLY A 230 10.23 12.69 -11.86
C GLY A 230 9.00 12.55 -12.76
N GLU A 231 8.19 11.49 -12.59
CA GLU A 231 6.99 11.24 -13.41
C GLU A 231 5.68 11.67 -12.72
N GLY A 232 5.70 11.86 -11.40
CA GLY A 232 4.53 12.28 -10.62
C GLY A 232 4.81 12.39 -9.12
N SER A 233 3.76 12.64 -8.34
CA SER A 233 3.80 12.83 -6.87
C SER A 233 2.64 12.16 -6.12
N ILE A 234 1.68 11.56 -6.84
CA ILE A 234 0.47 10.97 -6.28
C ILE A 234 0.53 9.45 -6.38
N SER A 235 0.28 8.78 -5.26
CA SER A 235 0.23 7.33 -5.15
C SER A 235 -0.66 6.90 -3.99
N PHE A 236 -1.01 5.60 -3.93
CA PHE A 236 -1.70 4.99 -2.79
C PHE A 236 -1.04 5.41 -1.45
N VAL A 237 0.29 5.32 -1.37
CA VAL A 237 1.06 5.72 -0.18
C VAL A 237 1.01 7.22 0.08
N SER A 238 1.27 8.09 -0.92
CA SER A 238 1.34 9.54 -0.68
C SER A 238 -0.03 10.17 -0.43
N SER A 239 -1.11 9.63 -1.01
CA SER A 239 -2.48 10.00 -0.68
C SER A 239 -2.85 9.63 0.76
N ILE A 240 -2.57 8.39 1.18
CA ILE A 240 -2.83 7.95 2.56
C ILE A 240 -2.07 8.83 3.55
N GLN A 241 -0.78 9.09 3.29
CA GLN A 241 0.04 9.94 4.17
C GLN A 241 -0.51 11.38 4.21
N THR A 242 -0.85 11.98 3.06
CA THR A 242 -1.45 13.32 2.98
C THR A 242 -2.73 13.48 3.82
N TRP A 243 -3.60 12.46 3.85
CA TRP A 243 -4.80 12.47 4.68
C TRP A 243 -4.52 12.18 6.17
N LEU A 244 -3.49 11.40 6.51
CA LEU A 244 -3.02 11.21 7.90
C LEU A 244 -2.43 12.52 8.46
N ASP A 245 -1.54 13.18 7.70
CA ASP A 245 -0.86 14.42 8.10
C ASP A 245 -1.84 15.58 8.31
N ALA A 246 -2.93 15.60 7.54
CA ALA A 246 -4.05 16.51 7.74
C ALA A 246 -4.95 16.16 8.94
N GLY A 247 -4.55 15.23 9.80
CA GLY A 247 -5.18 14.94 11.09
C GLY A 247 -6.40 14.02 11.01
N VAL A 248 -6.48 13.11 10.03
CA VAL A 248 -7.45 12.01 10.07
C VAL A 248 -6.86 10.81 10.81
N PRO A 249 -7.54 10.27 11.85
CA PRO A 249 -7.12 9.04 12.50
C PRO A 249 -7.05 7.87 11.53
N ALA A 250 -5.95 7.12 11.54
CA ALA A 250 -5.71 6.00 10.62
C ALA A 250 -6.88 5.00 10.57
N ASN A 251 -7.46 4.67 11.72
CA ASN A 251 -8.61 3.75 11.83
C ASN A 251 -9.91 4.23 11.15
N LYS A 252 -9.98 5.50 10.71
CA LYS A 252 -11.08 6.04 9.89
C LYS A 252 -10.76 6.12 8.40
N LEU A 253 -9.50 5.99 7.98
CA LEU A 253 -9.13 5.96 6.57
C LEU A 253 -9.36 4.56 5.98
N VAL A 254 -10.04 4.52 4.84
CA VAL A 254 -10.24 3.31 4.03
C VAL A 254 -9.68 3.61 2.65
N ALA A 255 -8.73 2.80 2.18
CA ALA A 255 -8.04 3.05 0.91
C ALA A 255 -8.71 2.30 -0.26
N GLY A 256 -8.90 2.98 -1.38
CA GLY A 256 -9.53 2.46 -2.58
C GLY A 256 -8.61 1.56 -3.41
N ILE A 257 -9.16 0.46 -3.91
CA ILE A 257 -8.54 -0.39 -4.93
C ILE A 257 -9.48 -0.52 -6.12
N ALA A 258 -8.92 -0.39 -7.32
CA ALA A 258 -9.64 -0.50 -8.57
C ALA A 258 -9.70 -1.97 -9.01
N PHE A 259 -10.90 -2.46 -9.35
CA PHE A 259 -11.07 -3.74 -10.04
C PHE A 259 -11.12 -3.56 -11.56
N TYR A 260 -10.54 -2.45 -12.05
CA TYR A 260 -10.43 -2.10 -13.45
C TYR A 260 -9.05 -1.46 -13.76
N GLY A 261 -8.73 -1.45 -15.04
CA GLY A 261 -7.59 -0.74 -15.61
C GLY A 261 -8.00 0.41 -16.52
N ARG A 262 -7.05 1.29 -16.83
CA ARG A 262 -7.16 2.36 -17.82
C ARG A 262 -6.27 2.05 -19.02
N ALA A 263 -6.84 2.14 -20.23
CA ALA A 263 -6.13 1.94 -21.49
C ALA A 263 -5.95 3.25 -22.27
N THR A 264 -4.74 3.47 -22.76
CA THR A 264 -4.35 4.64 -23.56
C THR A 264 -3.46 4.24 -24.73
N THR A 265 -3.22 5.15 -25.67
CA THR A 265 -2.39 4.88 -26.85
C THR A 265 -1.03 5.54 -26.70
N ALA A 266 0.03 4.76 -26.51
CA ALA A 266 1.40 5.26 -26.42
C ALA A 266 1.92 5.71 -27.80
N LYS A 267 2.78 6.73 -27.82
CA LYS A 267 3.50 7.19 -29.02
C LYS A 267 4.82 6.43 -29.25
N GLN A 268 5.24 5.59 -28.30
CA GLN A 268 6.47 4.78 -28.37
C GLN A 268 6.17 3.29 -28.17
N ASN A 269 6.97 2.42 -28.80
CA ASN A 269 6.88 0.98 -28.61
C ASN A 269 7.53 0.58 -27.28
N MET A 270 6.70 0.28 -26.28
CA MET A 270 7.14 -0.05 -24.92
C MET A 270 7.95 -1.37 -24.81
N LEU A 271 7.96 -2.21 -25.84
CA LEU A 271 8.85 -3.39 -25.89
C LEU A 271 10.32 -2.99 -26.16
N ILE A 272 10.54 -1.81 -26.75
CA ILE A 272 11.87 -1.25 -27.00
C ILE A 272 12.32 -0.43 -25.79
N THR A 273 11.47 0.49 -25.30
CA THR A 273 11.81 1.37 -24.17
C THR A 273 11.80 0.66 -22.81
N LYS A 274 11.02 -0.42 -22.67
CA LYS A 274 10.83 -1.22 -21.45
C LYS A 274 10.37 -0.42 -20.22
N TYR A 275 9.79 0.75 -20.44
CA TYR A 275 9.46 1.72 -19.40
C TYR A 275 8.04 2.26 -19.57
N GLN A 276 7.25 2.27 -18.48
CA GLN A 276 5.81 2.48 -18.56
C GLN A 276 5.37 3.94 -18.74
N TYR A 277 6.24 4.91 -18.47
CA TYR A 277 5.96 6.33 -18.67
C TYR A 277 6.49 6.76 -20.04
N GLN A 278 5.57 7.05 -20.96
CA GLN A 278 5.84 7.36 -22.36
C GLN A 278 4.86 8.43 -22.85
N PRO A 279 5.25 9.35 -23.74
CA PRO A 279 4.29 10.27 -24.37
C PRO A 279 3.12 9.51 -25.00
N GLN A 280 1.88 9.95 -24.76
CA GLN A 280 0.66 9.28 -25.23
C GLN A 280 -0.22 10.18 -26.11
N ILE A 281 -1.27 9.63 -26.69
CA ILE A 281 -2.37 10.42 -27.28
C ILE A 281 -3.23 10.94 -26.12
N THR A 282 -3.13 12.24 -25.83
CA THR A 282 -3.88 12.93 -24.78
C THR A 282 -5.31 13.23 -25.22
N GLY A 283 -6.26 13.22 -24.28
CA GLY A 283 -7.67 13.55 -24.50
C GLY A 283 -8.48 12.47 -25.23
N LYS A 284 -7.83 11.40 -25.73
CA LYS A 284 -8.49 10.33 -26.47
C LYS A 284 -8.11 8.95 -25.93
N PRO A 285 -8.93 8.35 -25.04
CA PRO A 285 -8.72 6.99 -24.55
C PRO A 285 -8.59 5.95 -25.66
N ALA A 286 -7.88 4.86 -25.37
CA ALA A 286 -7.91 3.69 -26.24
C ALA A 286 -9.25 2.96 -26.08
N GLN A 287 -9.50 1.94 -26.92
CA GLN A 287 -10.64 1.04 -26.70
C GLN A 287 -10.46 0.29 -25.37
N GLY A 288 -11.41 0.50 -24.45
CA GLY A 288 -11.59 -0.30 -23.24
C GLY A 288 -12.11 -1.70 -23.56
N ASP A 289 -12.71 -2.35 -22.55
CA ASP A 289 -13.30 -3.67 -22.72
C ASP A 289 -14.55 -3.69 -23.64
N SER A 290 -15.15 -4.86 -23.85
CA SER A 290 -16.35 -5.05 -24.70
C SER A 290 -17.57 -4.18 -24.33
N LEU A 291 -17.59 -3.60 -23.13
CA LEU A 291 -18.66 -2.72 -22.64
C LEU A 291 -18.25 -1.23 -22.69
N ASP A 292 -17.02 -0.92 -23.11
CA ASP A 292 -16.54 0.46 -23.32
C ASP A 292 -16.96 0.99 -24.70
N GLY A 293 -18.27 1.25 -24.82
CA GLY A 293 -18.82 2.05 -25.92
C GLY A 293 -18.60 3.55 -25.70
N PRO A 294 -18.76 4.39 -26.74
CA PRO A 294 -18.91 5.83 -26.53
C PRO A 294 -20.17 6.09 -25.71
N TRP A 295 -20.05 6.84 -24.62
CA TRP A 295 -21.16 7.20 -23.75
C TRP A 295 -21.04 8.66 -23.36
N LYS A 296 -22.16 9.40 -23.38
CA LYS A 296 -22.22 10.80 -22.97
C LYS A 296 -23.31 11.01 -21.94
N ASP A 297 -22.97 11.71 -20.86
CA ASP A 297 -23.94 12.39 -20.02
C ASP A 297 -24.62 13.50 -20.84
N LEU A 298 -25.82 13.22 -21.35
CA LEU A 298 -26.60 14.16 -22.15
C LEU A 298 -26.99 15.44 -21.37
N SER A 299 -26.89 15.42 -20.03
CA SER A 299 -27.11 16.59 -19.18
C SER A 299 -25.81 17.35 -18.85
N CYS A 300 -24.65 16.87 -19.32
CA CYS A 300 -23.38 17.59 -19.24
C CYS A 300 -22.81 17.90 -20.64
N PRO A 301 -22.99 19.13 -21.16
CA PRO A 301 -22.42 19.53 -22.45
C PRO A 301 -20.90 19.35 -22.55
N ALA A 302 -20.17 19.50 -21.44
CA ALA A 302 -18.71 19.39 -21.36
C ALA A 302 -18.17 17.94 -21.26
N ASP A 303 -19.03 16.94 -21.16
CA ASP A 303 -18.64 15.54 -21.40
C ASP A 303 -18.33 15.37 -22.90
N SER A 304 -17.19 14.77 -23.27
CA SER A 304 -16.85 14.62 -24.69
C SER A 304 -17.71 13.55 -25.39
N GLY A 305 -18.28 12.60 -24.64
CA GLY A 305 -19.01 11.46 -25.19
C GLY A 305 -18.14 10.35 -25.77
N ASP A 306 -16.83 10.38 -25.52
CA ASP A 306 -15.88 9.39 -25.97
C ASP A 306 -16.01 8.04 -25.23
N ARG A 307 -15.16 7.10 -25.63
CA ARG A 307 -14.86 5.88 -24.87
C ARG A 307 -14.11 6.23 -23.58
N THR A 308 -14.27 5.43 -22.54
CA THR A 308 -13.63 5.65 -21.23
C THR A 308 -12.23 5.05 -21.12
N GLY A 309 -11.88 4.10 -22.01
CA GLY A 309 -10.67 3.29 -21.91
C GLY A 309 -10.67 2.31 -20.73
N ILE A 310 -11.80 2.09 -20.06
CA ILE A 310 -11.91 1.20 -18.90
C ILE A 310 -11.82 -0.26 -19.33
N TRP A 311 -10.96 -1.02 -18.66
CA TRP A 311 -10.88 -2.47 -18.76
C TRP A 311 -11.18 -3.10 -17.40
N ARG A 312 -12.41 -3.57 -17.19
CA ARG A 312 -12.78 -4.33 -15.98
C ARG A 312 -11.92 -5.59 -15.88
N TYR A 313 -11.44 -5.96 -14.70
CA TYR A 313 -10.53 -7.09 -14.55
C TYR A 313 -11.14 -8.40 -15.08
N GLU A 314 -12.43 -8.62 -14.82
CA GLU A 314 -13.23 -9.70 -15.41
C GLU A 314 -13.05 -9.80 -16.93
N LYS A 315 -13.06 -8.66 -17.64
CA LYS A 315 -12.90 -8.60 -19.09
C LYS A 315 -11.45 -8.75 -19.56
N ILE A 316 -10.47 -8.28 -18.79
CA ILE A 316 -9.04 -8.60 -19.04
C ILE A 316 -8.84 -10.13 -19.03
N ARG A 317 -9.57 -10.86 -18.17
CA ARG A 317 -9.54 -12.33 -18.12
C ARG A 317 -10.42 -12.97 -19.20
N SER A 318 -11.69 -12.57 -19.34
CA SER A 318 -12.68 -13.24 -20.20
C SER A 318 -12.55 -12.92 -21.69
N GLN A 319 -12.00 -11.76 -22.06
CA GLN A 319 -11.64 -11.45 -23.45
C GLN A 319 -10.22 -11.93 -23.82
N GLY A 320 -9.57 -12.68 -22.92
CA GLY A 320 -8.31 -13.36 -23.23
C GLY A 320 -7.10 -12.45 -23.36
N LEU A 321 -7.03 -11.32 -22.65
CA LEU A 321 -5.78 -10.55 -22.52
C LEU A 321 -4.81 -11.27 -21.57
N LEU A 322 -5.36 -11.89 -20.53
CA LEU A 322 -4.65 -12.68 -19.51
C LEU A 322 -5.22 -14.09 -19.40
N SER A 323 -4.38 -15.11 -19.61
CA SER A 323 -4.72 -16.53 -19.39
C SER A 323 -4.68 -16.91 -17.90
N SER A 324 -3.69 -16.38 -17.17
CA SER A 324 -3.65 -16.33 -15.70
C SER A 324 -3.37 -14.88 -15.27
N PRO A 325 -3.53 -14.50 -13.98
CA PRO A 325 -3.26 -13.14 -13.51
C PRO A 325 -1.88 -12.58 -13.89
N THR A 326 -0.89 -13.47 -14.11
CA THR A 326 0.49 -13.12 -14.46
C THR A 326 0.89 -13.45 -15.90
N LYS A 327 0.02 -14.11 -16.70
CA LYS A 327 0.37 -14.61 -18.05
C LYS A 327 -0.52 -14.03 -19.14
N ALA A 328 0.03 -13.06 -19.87
CA ALA A 328 -0.59 -12.48 -21.07
C ALA A 328 -0.75 -13.49 -22.23
N VAL A 329 -1.63 -13.13 -23.17
CA VAL A 329 -1.87 -13.86 -24.41
C VAL A 329 -1.51 -12.96 -25.60
N SER A 330 -0.81 -13.52 -26.59
CA SER A 330 -0.41 -12.80 -27.80
C SER A 330 -1.63 -12.14 -28.50
N PRO A 331 -1.56 -10.86 -28.91
CA PRO A 331 -0.35 -10.03 -29.05
C PRO A 331 0.10 -9.29 -27.77
N TRP A 332 -0.63 -9.41 -26.66
CA TRP A 332 -0.33 -8.64 -25.44
C TRP A 332 0.91 -9.18 -24.72
N VAL A 333 1.73 -8.25 -24.23
CA VAL A 333 2.88 -8.51 -23.36
C VAL A 333 2.59 -7.89 -21.99
N ARG A 334 2.72 -8.67 -20.91
CA ARG A 334 2.63 -8.16 -19.52
C ARG A 334 4.01 -7.84 -18.98
N THR A 335 4.13 -6.68 -18.36
CA THR A 335 5.29 -6.24 -17.58
C THR A 335 4.83 -5.93 -16.15
N TRP A 336 5.79 -5.80 -15.22
CA TRP A 336 5.57 -5.34 -13.86
C TRP A 336 6.51 -4.17 -13.58
N ASP A 337 6.02 -3.14 -12.90
CA ASP A 337 6.83 -2.01 -12.45
C ASP A 337 7.16 -2.13 -10.94
N SER A 338 8.43 -2.01 -10.60
CA SER A 338 8.94 -2.24 -9.24
C SER A 338 8.75 -1.06 -8.28
N VAL A 339 8.42 0.14 -8.76
CA VAL A 339 8.18 1.31 -7.90
C VAL A 339 6.69 1.53 -7.70
N SER A 340 5.90 1.48 -8.78
CA SER A 340 4.45 1.54 -8.69
C SER A 340 3.81 0.25 -8.19
N GLN A 341 4.56 -0.88 -8.17
CA GLN A 341 4.09 -2.20 -7.74
C GLN A 341 2.75 -2.57 -8.40
N THR A 342 2.64 -2.28 -9.70
CA THR A 342 1.46 -2.57 -10.52
C THR A 342 1.88 -3.28 -11.81
N PRO A 343 1.04 -4.17 -12.35
CA PRO A 343 1.21 -4.70 -13.69
C PRO A 343 0.81 -3.67 -14.76
N TRP A 344 1.35 -3.86 -15.95
CA TRP A 344 0.81 -3.27 -17.17
C TRP A 344 0.90 -4.24 -18.34
N LEU A 345 0.03 -4.03 -19.32
CA LEU A 345 -0.08 -4.77 -20.58
C LEU A 345 0.21 -3.80 -21.72
N PHE A 346 0.92 -4.27 -22.76
CA PHE A 346 1.12 -3.52 -23.98
C PHE A 346 0.82 -4.38 -25.22
N ASN A 347 0.10 -3.80 -26.18
CA ASN A 347 -0.19 -4.42 -27.47
C ASN A 347 0.60 -3.71 -28.59
N PRO A 348 1.68 -4.32 -29.12
CA PRO A 348 2.52 -3.71 -30.14
C PRO A 348 1.84 -3.60 -31.52
N LYS A 349 0.65 -4.19 -31.73
CA LYS A 349 -0.13 -4.01 -32.97
C LYS A 349 -0.97 -2.73 -32.96
N THR A 350 -1.27 -2.17 -31.79
CA THR A 350 -2.16 -1.00 -31.62
C THR A 350 -1.54 0.12 -30.80
N ASN A 351 -0.32 -0.07 -30.29
CA ASN A 351 0.34 0.75 -29.27
C ASN A 351 -0.50 1.00 -28.02
N THR A 352 -1.46 0.11 -27.71
CA THR A 352 -2.30 0.24 -26.52
C THR A 352 -1.52 -0.16 -25.29
N TYR A 353 -1.33 0.78 -24.37
CA TYR A 353 -0.91 0.56 -22.99
C TYR A 353 -2.16 0.36 -22.13
N LEU A 354 -2.13 -0.60 -21.21
CA LEU A 354 -3.19 -0.87 -20.25
C LEU A 354 -2.58 -1.14 -18.87
N THR A 355 -2.84 -0.24 -17.92
CA THR A 355 -2.48 -0.39 -16.51
C THR A 355 -3.70 -0.86 -15.71
N TYR A 356 -3.52 -1.75 -14.73
CA TYR A 356 -4.57 -2.36 -13.92
C TYR A 356 -4.00 -2.81 -12.56
N ASP A 357 -4.86 -3.24 -11.64
CA ASP A 357 -4.47 -3.97 -10.43
C ASP A 357 -4.62 -5.49 -10.63
N ASP A 358 -3.74 -6.29 -10.02
CA ASP A 358 -3.83 -7.75 -9.96
C ASP A 358 -3.70 -8.26 -8.49
N PRO A 359 -3.82 -9.58 -8.23
CA PRO A 359 -3.73 -10.10 -6.87
C PRO A 359 -2.42 -9.77 -6.13
N ALA A 360 -1.32 -9.53 -6.85
CA ALA A 360 -0.04 -9.16 -6.24
C ALA A 360 0.01 -7.68 -5.87
N SER A 361 -0.45 -6.78 -6.74
CA SER A 361 -0.48 -5.33 -6.43
C SER A 361 -1.48 -5.01 -5.31
N ILE A 362 -2.62 -5.72 -5.29
CA ILE A 362 -3.58 -5.66 -4.17
C ILE A 362 -2.96 -6.22 -2.89
N ALA A 363 -2.17 -7.31 -2.92
CA ALA A 363 -1.51 -7.82 -1.74
C ALA A 363 -0.49 -6.83 -1.13
N VAL A 364 0.24 -6.07 -1.96
CA VAL A 364 1.12 -4.97 -1.50
C VAL A 364 0.30 -3.87 -0.80
N LYS A 365 -0.82 -3.46 -1.39
CA LYS A 365 -1.75 -2.47 -0.82
C LYS A 365 -2.37 -2.94 0.51
N VAL A 366 -2.84 -4.20 0.57
CA VAL A 366 -3.31 -4.85 1.81
C VAL A 366 -2.25 -4.80 2.91
N ASN A 367 -1.00 -5.17 2.61
CA ASN A 367 0.09 -5.15 3.58
C ASN A 367 0.35 -3.73 4.11
N HIS A 368 0.33 -2.71 3.25
CA HIS A 368 0.47 -1.32 3.69
C HIS A 368 -0.72 -0.83 4.54
N THR A 369 -1.95 -1.19 4.18
CA THR A 369 -3.16 -0.90 4.96
C THR A 369 -3.10 -1.49 6.37
N LEU A 370 -2.61 -2.73 6.51
CA LEU A 370 -2.37 -3.35 7.82
C LEU A 370 -1.23 -2.66 8.57
N CYS A 371 -0.11 -2.36 7.90
CA CYS A 371 1.08 -1.71 8.45
C CYS A 371 0.80 -0.31 9.02
N LYS A 372 0.12 0.56 8.26
CA LYS A 372 -0.34 1.89 8.71
C LYS A 372 -1.58 1.83 9.63
N LYS A 373 -1.99 0.64 10.07
CA LYS A 373 -3.14 0.37 10.97
C LYS A 373 -4.49 0.92 10.46
N LEU A 374 -4.64 1.17 9.16
CA LEU A 374 -5.80 1.87 8.56
C LEU A 374 -7.14 1.19 8.85
N GLY A 375 -8.25 1.92 8.71
CA GLY A 375 -9.61 1.38 8.87
C GLY A 375 -9.91 0.19 7.97
N GLY A 376 -9.43 0.20 6.72
CA GLY A 376 -9.46 -0.97 5.83
C GLY A 376 -9.30 -0.63 4.35
N LEU A 377 -9.95 -1.43 3.50
CA LEU A 377 -9.98 -1.26 2.04
C LEU A 377 -11.40 -1.06 1.50
N MET A 378 -11.48 -0.39 0.35
CA MET A 378 -12.69 -0.14 -0.42
C MET A 378 -12.46 -0.58 -1.88
N VAL A 379 -13.46 -1.23 -2.48
CA VAL A 379 -13.43 -1.74 -3.85
C VAL A 379 -14.33 -0.91 -4.76
N TRP A 380 -13.76 -0.38 -5.84
CA TRP A 380 -14.50 0.10 -7.00
C TRP A 380 -14.28 -0.83 -8.21
N SER A 381 -15.26 -1.62 -8.64
CA SER A 381 -16.54 -1.96 -7.99
C SER A 381 -16.82 -3.46 -8.05
N VAL A 382 -17.80 -3.94 -7.27
CA VAL A 382 -17.94 -5.37 -6.93
C VAL A 382 -18.19 -6.31 -8.11
N GLU A 383 -18.64 -5.80 -9.26
CA GLU A 383 -18.91 -6.57 -10.46
C GLU A 383 -17.70 -6.80 -11.38
N GLN A 384 -16.61 -6.08 -11.13
CA GLN A 384 -15.48 -5.96 -12.08
C GLN A 384 -14.40 -7.02 -11.87
N ASP A 385 -14.49 -7.82 -10.80
CA ASP A 385 -13.59 -8.95 -10.54
C ASP A 385 -13.92 -10.17 -11.43
N SER A 386 -12.90 -10.95 -11.71
CA SER A 386 -12.97 -12.28 -12.31
C SER A 386 -14.00 -13.21 -11.64
N SER A 387 -14.51 -14.20 -12.39
CA SER A 387 -15.58 -15.12 -11.93
C SER A 387 -15.20 -16.02 -10.75
N ASN A 388 -13.89 -16.24 -10.53
CA ASN A 388 -13.31 -16.91 -9.35
C ASN A 388 -12.91 -15.95 -8.21
N GLY A 389 -13.09 -14.64 -8.41
CA GLY A 389 -12.90 -13.59 -7.41
C GLY A 389 -11.43 -13.32 -7.08
N GLU A 390 -10.53 -13.33 -8.06
CA GLU A 390 -9.07 -13.20 -7.87
C GLU A 390 -8.67 -11.93 -7.11
N LEU A 391 -9.24 -10.77 -7.46
CA LEU A 391 -8.91 -9.50 -6.80
C LEU A 391 -9.53 -9.41 -5.39
N LEU A 392 -10.78 -9.87 -5.24
CA LEU A 392 -11.49 -9.92 -3.97
C LEU A 392 -10.87 -10.94 -3.00
N ASN A 393 -10.29 -12.04 -3.50
CA ASN A 393 -9.52 -12.98 -2.69
C ASN A 393 -8.25 -12.32 -2.13
N ALA A 394 -7.54 -11.53 -2.93
CA ALA A 394 -6.40 -10.74 -2.45
C ALA A 394 -6.86 -9.70 -1.40
N ALA A 395 -7.84 -8.87 -1.74
CA ALA A 395 -8.35 -7.79 -0.88
C ALA A 395 -8.89 -8.30 0.47
N TYR A 396 -9.61 -9.43 0.48
CA TYR A 396 -10.16 -10.05 1.69
C TYR A 396 -9.09 -10.49 2.71
N SER A 397 -7.82 -10.61 2.29
CA SER A 397 -6.68 -10.85 3.18
C SER A 397 -6.51 -9.76 4.24
N VAL A 398 -7.02 -8.53 4.01
CA VAL A 398 -7.04 -7.45 5.01
C VAL A 398 -7.88 -7.82 6.25
N ARG A 399 -8.83 -8.76 6.13
CA ARG A 399 -9.70 -9.25 7.21
C ARG A 399 -9.22 -10.55 7.84
N THR A 400 -8.59 -11.43 7.06
CA THR A 400 -8.23 -12.79 7.52
C THR A 400 -6.81 -12.92 8.07
N THR A 401 -5.92 -11.97 7.81
CA THR A 401 -4.50 -12.02 8.21
C THR A 401 -4.32 -11.75 9.72
N ARG A 402 -4.61 -12.76 10.55
CA ARG A 402 -4.37 -12.77 12.00
C ARG A 402 -2.88 -12.95 12.32
N LYS A 403 -2.08 -11.95 11.97
CA LYS A 403 -0.63 -12.05 11.68
C LYS A 403 -0.40 -12.82 10.36
N GLY A 404 0.69 -12.54 9.65
CA GLY A 404 1.02 -13.22 8.39
C GLY A 404 1.71 -14.58 8.58
N PRO A 405 1.96 -15.35 7.51
CA PRO A 405 1.64 -15.08 6.10
C PRO A 405 0.71 -16.13 5.44
N GLN A 406 0.07 -15.79 4.31
CA GLN A 406 -0.57 -16.76 3.38
C GLN A 406 0.04 -16.74 1.97
N PHE A 407 1.30 -16.32 1.84
CA PHE A 407 1.93 -16.09 0.52
C PHE A 407 2.22 -17.38 -0.27
N GLU A 408 2.31 -18.53 0.39
CA GLU A 408 2.65 -19.82 -0.23
C GLU A 408 1.68 -20.23 -1.35
N LYS A 409 0.38 -19.93 -1.21
CA LYS A 409 -0.65 -20.37 -2.15
C LYS A 409 -0.57 -19.66 -3.51
N TYR A 410 0.00 -18.46 -3.55
CA TYR A 410 0.18 -17.69 -4.79
C TYR A 410 1.54 -17.92 -5.45
N LYS A 411 2.58 -18.30 -4.67
CA LYS A 411 3.93 -18.57 -5.21
C LYS A 411 3.98 -19.70 -6.26
N ARG A 412 3.11 -20.72 -6.16
CA ARG A 412 3.06 -21.80 -7.19
C ARG A 412 2.79 -21.31 -8.63
N TYR A 413 2.35 -20.06 -8.83
CA TYR A 413 2.12 -19.48 -10.17
C TYR A 413 3.31 -18.68 -10.74
N THR A 414 4.33 -18.33 -9.94
CA THR A 414 5.55 -17.70 -10.45
C THR A 414 6.55 -18.73 -10.98
N ASP A 415 6.67 -19.85 -10.26
CA ASP A 415 7.82 -20.75 -10.41
C ASP A 415 7.76 -21.62 -11.69
N THR A 416 6.57 -21.74 -12.30
CA THR A 416 6.37 -22.48 -13.58
C THR A 416 6.82 -21.73 -14.83
N TRP A 417 7.19 -20.45 -14.74
CA TRP A 417 7.51 -19.63 -15.93
C TRP A 417 8.93 -19.83 -16.50
N LEU A 418 9.86 -20.44 -15.75
CA LEU A 418 11.26 -20.61 -16.16
C LEU A 418 11.53 -21.88 -16.98
N MET A 419 10.58 -22.80 -17.10
CA MET A 419 10.79 -24.14 -17.68
C MET A 419 10.62 -24.24 -19.20
N VAL A 420 10.15 -23.19 -19.88
CA VAL A 420 9.85 -23.24 -21.33
C VAL A 420 10.33 -21.99 -22.04
N HIS A 421 11.59 -22.02 -22.51
CA HIS A 421 12.17 -21.42 -23.74
C HIS A 421 13.71 -21.33 -23.56
N PRO A 422 14.53 -22.08 -24.30
CA PRO A 422 15.99 -21.97 -24.19
C PRO A 422 16.50 -20.68 -24.85
N PRO A 423 17.47 -19.95 -24.27
CA PRO A 423 18.03 -18.74 -24.87
C PRO A 423 18.90 -19.06 -26.09
N ILE A 424 18.58 -18.44 -27.22
CA ILE A 424 19.39 -18.53 -28.45
C ILE A 424 20.77 -17.89 -28.19
N ARG A 425 21.84 -18.65 -28.39
CA ARG A 425 23.22 -18.16 -28.21
C ARG A 425 23.59 -17.14 -29.29
N GLY A 426 23.80 -15.89 -28.89
CA GLY A 426 24.46 -14.90 -29.74
C GLY A 426 25.94 -15.26 -29.94
N ASN A 427 26.34 -15.51 -31.19
CA ASN A 427 27.74 -15.81 -31.51
C ASN A 427 28.62 -14.57 -31.35
N ARG A 428 29.72 -14.70 -30.61
CA ARG A 428 30.86 -13.78 -30.71
C ARG A 428 31.63 -14.10 -32.00
N ALA A 429 31.88 -13.10 -32.84
CA ALA A 429 32.83 -13.18 -33.95
C ALA A 429 34.00 -12.21 -33.69
N ASN A 430 35.21 -12.63 -34.04
CA ASN A 430 36.45 -11.92 -33.69
C ASN A 430 36.79 -10.78 -34.66
N ARG A 431 37.57 -9.81 -34.17
CA ARG A 431 38.29 -8.87 -35.03
C ARG A 431 39.33 -9.63 -35.86
N ARG A 432 39.37 -9.41 -37.18
CA ARG A 432 40.60 -9.52 -37.99
C ARG A 432 40.62 -8.43 -39.05
N PHE A 433 41.81 -7.91 -39.33
CA PHE A 433 42.11 -7.04 -40.46
C PHE A 433 42.43 -7.91 -41.70
N SER A 434 41.96 -7.49 -42.87
CA SER A 434 42.58 -7.78 -44.18
C SER A 434 42.10 -6.77 -45.21
N SER A 435 42.96 -6.42 -46.17
CA SER A 435 42.76 -5.39 -47.20
C SER A 435 42.41 -5.99 -48.57
N SER A 436 42.18 -5.12 -49.58
CA SER A 436 42.05 -5.42 -51.03
C SER A 436 40.78 -6.20 -51.45
N SER A 437 40.24 -6.07 -52.68
CA SER A 437 40.36 -5.01 -53.71
C SER A 437 39.37 -5.22 -54.86
N GLY A 438 38.90 -4.13 -55.48
CA GLY A 438 38.61 -4.07 -56.93
C GLY A 438 37.17 -4.32 -57.44
N GLN A 439 36.69 -3.37 -58.27
CA GLN A 439 35.87 -3.54 -59.49
C GLN A 439 34.47 -4.21 -59.41
N SER A 440 33.49 -3.95 -60.29
CA SER A 440 33.20 -2.78 -61.17
C SER A 440 31.78 -2.92 -61.78
N GLY A 441 31.16 -1.83 -62.24
CA GLY A 441 29.84 -1.80 -62.92
C GLY A 441 28.90 -0.82 -62.22
N LEU A 442 28.59 0.38 -62.72
CA LEU A 442 27.77 0.75 -63.90
C LEU A 442 26.30 0.23 -63.83
N SER A 443 25.27 1.05 -64.09
CA SER A 443 25.27 2.42 -64.64
C SER A 443 23.95 3.18 -64.40
N THR A 444 24.05 4.53 -64.25
CA THR A 444 23.08 5.59 -64.70
C THR A 444 21.63 5.58 -64.16
N LEU A 445 20.83 6.65 -64.02
CA LEU A 445 20.85 8.14 -63.94
C LEU A 445 19.42 8.50 -63.37
N THR A 446 18.97 9.67 -62.91
CA THR A 446 19.38 11.09 -62.76
C THR A 446 18.51 11.67 -61.60
N SER A 447 18.57 12.90 -61.07
CA SER A 447 19.41 14.12 -61.23
C SER A 447 19.26 15.01 -59.98
N SER A 448 20.24 15.92 -59.75
CA SER A 448 20.16 17.28 -59.12
C SER A 448 18.90 17.75 -58.38
N SER A 449 18.96 18.60 -57.34
CA SER A 449 20.02 19.25 -56.52
C SER A 449 19.28 20.00 -55.36
N SER A 450 19.88 20.67 -54.36
CA SER A 450 21.21 21.26 -54.21
C SER A 450 21.66 21.33 -52.73
N PHE A 451 22.95 21.58 -52.49
CA PHE A 451 23.49 21.85 -51.16
C PHE A 451 23.32 23.33 -50.78
N HIS A 452 23.16 23.59 -49.48
CA HIS A 452 23.95 24.62 -48.80
C HIS A 452 24.53 24.08 -47.50
N ARG A 453 25.74 24.52 -47.14
CA ARG A 453 26.55 23.96 -46.05
C ARG A 453 27.23 25.08 -45.29
N LYS A 454 27.04 25.13 -43.97
CA LYS A 454 27.89 25.90 -43.03
C LYS A 454 27.97 25.14 -41.71
N ALA A 455 29.11 25.29 -41.05
CA ALA A 455 29.46 24.65 -39.78
C ALA A 455 30.47 25.57 -39.04
N LEU A 456 30.81 25.19 -37.81
CA LEU A 456 31.56 25.98 -36.82
C LEU A 456 30.73 27.12 -36.18
N SER A 457 30.95 27.49 -34.91
CA SER A 457 31.94 26.99 -33.93
C SER A 457 31.26 26.50 -32.64
N LEU A 458 32.05 25.91 -31.73
CA LEU A 458 31.73 25.94 -30.30
C LEU A 458 32.01 27.36 -29.78
N ASP A 459 31.37 27.73 -28.68
CA ASP A 459 32.05 28.37 -27.55
C ASP A 459 31.32 28.09 -26.23
N THR A 460 31.92 28.42 -25.10
CA THR A 460 31.64 27.82 -23.77
C THR A 460 31.01 28.78 -22.74
N VAL A 461 30.95 28.34 -21.46
CA VAL A 461 30.66 29.11 -20.21
C VAL A 461 29.17 29.19 -19.79
N PRO A 462 28.80 29.06 -18.48
CA PRO A 462 29.51 28.51 -17.32
C PRO A 462 28.82 27.29 -16.66
N LEU A 463 29.53 26.63 -15.73
CA LEU A 463 28.91 25.78 -14.70
C LEU A 463 28.21 26.63 -13.63
N LEU A 464 26.98 26.27 -13.25
CA LEU A 464 26.32 26.78 -12.05
C LEU A 464 26.04 25.62 -11.09
N ASN A 465 26.72 25.64 -9.94
CA ASN A 465 26.47 24.68 -8.86
C ASN A 465 25.13 24.99 -8.20
N THR A 466 24.17 24.07 -8.32
CA THR A 466 23.00 24.00 -7.44
C THR A 466 22.95 22.63 -6.78
N THR A 467 23.12 22.61 -5.46
CA THR A 467 23.06 21.40 -4.64
C THR A 467 21.61 20.89 -4.52
N PRO A 468 21.31 19.63 -4.89
CA PRO A 468 20.00 19.05 -4.63
C PRO A 468 19.88 18.73 -3.14
N THR A 469 19.10 19.51 -2.39
CA THR A 469 18.73 19.20 -1.00
C THR A 469 17.76 18.01 -0.96
N THR A 470 18.31 16.82 -0.78
CA THR A 470 17.59 15.53 -0.85
C THR A 470 16.80 15.22 0.42
N PHE A 471 15.62 15.83 0.57
CA PHE A 471 14.62 15.41 1.56
C PHE A 471 14.00 14.04 1.19
N PHE A 472 14.69 12.95 1.55
CA PHE A 472 14.16 11.59 1.51
C PHE A 472 13.50 11.22 2.86
N GLU A 473 12.25 11.64 3.06
CA GLU A 473 11.48 11.22 4.23
C GLU A 473 10.94 9.78 4.05
N LYS A 474 11.76 8.80 4.41
CA LYS A 474 11.40 7.38 4.36
C LYS A 474 10.33 7.07 5.43
N ALA A 475 9.11 6.81 4.98
CA ALA A 475 7.95 6.54 5.85
C ALA A 475 8.05 5.19 6.61
N THR A 476 8.79 5.18 7.70
CA THR A 476 8.95 4.04 8.62
C THR A 476 7.64 3.66 9.33
N CYS A 477 7.60 2.44 9.88
CA CYS A 477 6.47 1.95 10.68
C CYS A 477 6.81 1.99 12.17
N THR A 478 6.83 3.19 12.74
CA THR A 478 7.04 3.37 14.19
C THR A 478 5.74 3.04 14.94
N ILE A 479 5.84 2.23 16.01
CA ILE A 479 4.70 1.95 16.89
C ILE A 479 4.69 3.02 17.98
N ALA A 480 3.81 4.01 17.85
CA ALA A 480 3.44 4.86 18.98
C ALA A 480 2.80 4.00 20.08
N THR A 481 3.36 4.07 21.28
CA THR A 481 2.78 3.61 22.54
C THR A 481 2.12 4.79 23.23
N ASP A 482 0.83 4.68 23.58
CA ASP A 482 0.13 5.72 24.32
C ASP A 482 0.76 5.92 25.72
N TYR A 483 1.08 7.17 26.05
CA TYR A 483 1.35 7.61 27.42
C TYR A 483 0.36 8.71 27.80
N SER A 484 -0.26 8.54 28.98
CA SER A 484 -1.30 9.42 29.50
C SER A 484 -0.77 10.80 29.87
N LEU A 485 -1.59 11.83 29.66
CA LEU A 485 -1.34 13.20 30.10
C LEU A 485 -1.21 13.32 31.63
N PRO A 486 -0.16 14.02 32.13
CA PRO A 486 -0.23 14.79 33.37
C PRO A 486 -0.79 16.20 33.11
N GLN A 487 -1.02 16.95 34.18
CA GLN A 487 -1.78 18.22 34.15
C GLN A 487 -0.93 19.47 33.86
N GLU A 488 -1.65 20.59 33.72
CA GLU A 488 -1.21 21.94 33.42
C GLU A 488 -0.01 22.45 34.26
N ILE A 489 0.90 23.18 33.61
CA ILE A 489 1.62 24.29 34.23
C ILE A 489 1.47 25.50 33.31
N SER A 490 0.82 26.55 33.81
CA SER A 490 0.67 27.83 33.10
C SER A 490 1.90 28.71 33.31
N MET A 491 2.35 29.38 32.25
CA MET A 491 3.34 30.47 32.34
C MET A 491 2.78 31.72 31.66
N THR A 492 2.09 32.56 32.43
CA THR A 492 1.66 33.90 32.00
C THR A 492 2.81 34.91 32.15
N THR A 493 3.01 35.74 31.13
CA THR A 493 3.91 36.90 31.18
C THR A 493 3.37 37.99 32.12
N PRO A 494 4.25 38.82 32.73
CA PRO A 494 3.85 39.71 33.83
C PRO A 494 3.16 40.99 33.36
N SER A 495 2.16 41.44 34.14
CA SER A 495 1.63 42.81 34.10
C SER A 495 1.74 43.46 35.49
N VAL A 496 2.08 44.74 35.52
CA VAL A 496 2.47 45.46 36.76
C VAL A 496 1.27 46.14 37.41
N LYS A 497 1.02 45.91 38.71
CA LYS A 497 0.81 47.00 39.71
C LYS A 497 0.68 46.53 41.16
N GLN A 498 1.07 47.46 42.05
CA GLN A 498 1.12 47.43 43.51
C GLN A 498 -0.23 47.12 44.19
N GLN A 499 -0.23 46.44 45.35
CA GLN A 499 -0.43 47.08 46.67
C GLN A 499 -0.37 46.12 47.89
N SER A 500 -0.34 46.73 49.08
CA SER A 500 -0.50 46.28 50.49
C SER A 500 -1.54 45.16 50.77
N SER A 501 -1.51 44.39 51.89
CA SER A 501 -0.55 44.29 53.03
C SER A 501 -0.86 43.12 54.00
N THR A 502 0.03 42.90 54.98
CA THR A 502 -0.22 42.41 56.37
C THR A 502 -0.84 41.03 56.66
N SER A 503 0.01 40.15 57.24
CA SER A 503 -0.23 39.40 58.51
C SER A 503 -1.19 38.17 58.51
N LEU A 504 -1.09 37.16 59.39
CA LEU A 504 -0.32 36.93 60.64
C LEU A 504 -0.18 35.40 60.96
N GLN A 505 0.85 35.02 61.72
CA GLN A 505 0.98 33.83 62.61
C GLN A 505 0.94 32.34 62.11
N GLN A 506 1.80 31.52 62.74
CA GLN A 506 1.72 30.05 62.86
C GLN A 506 1.16 29.68 64.26
N PRO A 507 0.95 28.38 64.60
CA PRO A 507 2.04 27.64 65.26
C PRO A 507 2.19 26.12 64.95
N THR A 508 3.31 25.61 65.45
CA THR A 508 3.85 24.23 65.63
C THR A 508 2.98 23.29 66.50
N LEU A 509 3.16 21.97 66.74
CA LEU A 509 4.13 20.84 66.49
C LEU A 509 3.34 19.50 66.79
N PRO A 510 3.85 18.25 67.05
CA PRO A 510 5.21 17.66 67.08
C PRO A 510 5.41 16.34 66.27
N LYS A 511 6.60 15.71 66.41
CA LYS A 511 7.05 14.44 65.78
C LYS A 511 6.94 13.21 66.71
N ARG A 512 7.06 11.99 66.15
CA ARG A 512 7.62 10.79 66.85
C ARG A 512 8.60 10.00 65.95
N ARG A 513 9.24 8.93 66.47
CA ARG A 513 10.58 8.44 66.04
C ARG A 513 10.77 6.90 66.19
N SER A 514 11.91 6.37 65.71
CA SER A 514 12.50 4.99 65.87
C SER A 514 11.87 3.83 65.07
N GLY A 515 12.61 2.78 64.64
CA GLY A 515 14.08 2.59 64.57
C GLY A 515 14.55 1.11 64.46
N THR A 516 15.80 0.88 63.98
CA THR A 516 16.63 -0.39 64.00
C THR A 516 16.08 -1.67 63.31
N GLY A 517 16.87 -2.67 62.86
CA GLY A 517 18.34 -2.85 62.72
C GLY A 517 18.76 -4.35 62.53
N ASN A 518 19.94 -4.61 61.93
CA ASN A 518 20.70 -5.91 61.87
C ASN A 518 20.10 -7.11 61.09
N GLU A 519 20.81 -8.26 60.95
CA GLU A 519 22.04 -8.53 60.14
C GLU A 519 22.37 -10.05 60.03
N ASN A 520 22.89 -10.49 58.87
CA ASN A 520 23.84 -11.60 58.59
C ASN A 520 23.63 -13.09 59.00
N GLU A 521 24.45 -13.94 58.36
CA GLU A 521 24.73 -15.40 58.53
C GLU A 521 23.62 -16.44 58.16
N GLY A 522 23.92 -17.64 57.63
CA GLY A 522 25.17 -18.16 57.04
C GLY A 522 25.50 -19.62 57.42
N TYR A 523 25.37 -20.61 56.52
CA TYR A 523 25.92 -21.97 56.72
C TYR A 523 26.18 -22.73 55.41
N VAL A 524 27.16 -23.65 55.43
CA VAL A 524 27.60 -24.48 54.29
C VAL A 524 27.76 -25.94 54.72
N MET A 525 27.36 -26.89 53.88
CA MET A 525 27.76 -28.31 53.98
C MET A 525 27.98 -28.92 52.58
N THR A 526 29.04 -29.71 52.42
CA THR A 526 29.49 -30.28 51.14
C THR A 526 29.56 -31.81 51.18
N VAL A 527 29.01 -32.48 50.14
CA VAL A 527 29.21 -33.92 49.91
C VAL A 527 29.48 -34.20 48.42
N ARG A 528 30.36 -35.17 48.19
CA ARG A 528 31.14 -35.48 46.96
C ARG A 528 30.32 -35.93 45.74
N THR A 529 30.89 -35.70 44.54
CA THR A 529 30.57 -36.36 43.27
C THR A 529 31.16 -37.78 43.18
N PRO A 530 30.57 -38.68 42.38
CA PRO A 530 31.04 -38.94 41.00
C PRO A 530 29.88 -38.92 39.96
N GLY A 531 30.09 -38.93 38.64
CA GLY A 531 31.30 -38.96 37.81
C GLY A 531 30.96 -38.63 36.33
N ASN A 532 31.95 -38.65 35.43
CA ASN A 532 31.82 -38.05 34.09
C ASN A 532 30.86 -38.78 33.12
N GLN A 533 29.95 -38.02 32.51
CA GLN A 533 29.65 -38.12 31.07
C GLN A 533 29.60 -36.73 30.44
N GLN A 534 30.38 -36.51 29.38
CA GLN A 534 30.42 -35.23 28.66
C GLN A 534 29.16 -35.04 27.80
N ARG A 535 28.11 -34.44 28.36
CA ARG A 535 27.20 -33.65 27.51
C ARG A 535 27.97 -32.41 27.04
N ARG A 536 27.97 -32.14 25.73
CA ARG A 536 28.48 -30.88 25.19
C ARG A 536 27.71 -29.73 25.84
N SER A 537 28.42 -28.89 26.59
CA SER A 537 27.83 -27.68 27.16
C SER A 537 27.39 -26.78 26.01
N MET A 538 26.09 -26.50 25.92
CA MET A 538 25.64 -25.29 25.22
C MET A 538 26.03 -24.13 26.10
N THR A 539 27.02 -23.35 25.68
CA THR A 539 27.38 -22.09 26.34
C THR A 539 26.09 -21.28 26.53
N PRO A 540 25.73 -20.88 27.76
CA PRO A 540 24.48 -20.19 27.97
C PRO A 540 24.48 -18.91 27.13
N HIS A 541 23.44 -18.71 26.32
CA HIS A 541 23.31 -17.49 25.55
C HIS A 541 23.39 -16.30 26.50
N ILE A 542 24.36 -15.41 26.27
CA ILE A 542 24.38 -14.09 26.91
C ILE A 542 23.23 -13.30 26.27
N LEU A 543 22.03 -13.50 26.82
CA LEU A 543 20.90 -12.63 26.63
C LEU A 543 21.26 -11.29 27.27
N VAL A 544 21.82 -10.39 26.47
CA VAL A 544 21.87 -8.97 26.80
C VAL A 544 20.42 -8.56 27.12
N PRO A 545 20.15 -7.99 28.31
CA PRO A 545 18.80 -7.58 28.65
C PRO A 545 18.45 -6.34 27.83
N ILE A 546 17.81 -6.54 26.66
CA ILE A 546 17.39 -5.46 25.78
C ILE A 546 16.20 -4.73 26.42
N SER A 547 16.52 -3.77 27.28
CA SER A 547 15.65 -2.68 27.72
C SER A 547 15.76 -1.45 26.80
N GLN A 548 16.28 -1.64 25.58
CA GLN A 548 16.53 -0.60 24.58
C GLN A 548 15.50 -0.68 23.47
N GLY A 549 14.97 0.45 23.02
CA GLY A 549 14.00 0.51 21.93
C GLY A 549 14.58 0.01 20.61
N LEU A 550 13.75 -0.67 19.81
CA LEU A 550 14.04 -0.93 18.40
C LEU A 550 13.71 0.35 17.60
N VAL A 551 14.74 1.08 17.20
CA VAL A 551 14.60 2.37 16.48
C VAL A 551 14.20 2.14 15.03
N MET A 552 14.87 1.22 14.35
CA MET A 552 14.80 1.08 12.90
C MET A 552 15.14 -0.34 12.45
N CYS A 553 14.58 -0.75 11.32
CA CYS A 553 14.98 -1.94 10.58
C CYS A 553 15.35 -1.51 9.15
N VAL A 554 16.56 -1.85 8.72
CA VAL A 554 17.07 -1.64 7.36
C VAL A 554 17.04 -2.98 6.64
N ARG A 555 16.70 -2.98 5.35
CA ARG A 555 16.66 -4.20 4.53
C ARG A 555 17.58 -4.11 3.33
N VAL A 556 18.40 -5.13 3.17
CA VAL A 556 19.14 -5.38 1.93
C VAL A 556 18.32 -6.38 1.11
N GLU A 557 17.71 -5.89 0.04
CA GLU A 557 16.83 -6.67 -0.85
C GLU A 557 17.63 -7.68 -1.71
N ARG A 558 16.94 -8.62 -2.35
CA ARG A 558 17.56 -9.58 -3.28
C ARG A 558 18.07 -8.92 -4.57
N ASP A 559 19.22 -9.39 -5.07
CA ASP A 559 19.71 -9.09 -6.42
C ASP A 559 19.15 -10.12 -7.42
N TYR A 560 18.29 -9.64 -8.32
CA TYR A 560 17.72 -10.44 -9.40
C TYR A 560 18.37 -10.16 -10.77
N SER A 561 19.37 -9.28 -10.84
CA SER A 561 19.92 -8.74 -12.10
C SER A 561 20.46 -9.79 -13.07
N LYS A 562 20.94 -10.92 -12.54
CA LYS A 562 21.57 -12.00 -13.33
C LYS A 562 20.56 -13.02 -13.87
N GLY A 563 19.33 -13.06 -13.35
CA GLY A 563 18.30 -14.02 -13.77
C GLY A 563 18.66 -15.51 -13.58
N ASP A 564 19.75 -15.81 -12.86
CA ASP A 564 20.32 -17.17 -12.71
C ASP A 564 19.59 -18.03 -11.66
N GLY A 565 18.55 -17.47 -11.02
CA GLY A 565 17.77 -18.11 -9.97
C GLY A 565 18.44 -18.12 -8.59
N ILE A 566 19.73 -17.75 -8.51
CA ILE A 566 20.54 -17.99 -7.32
C ILE A 566 20.25 -16.94 -6.23
N THR A 567 20.11 -17.40 -4.99
CA THR A 567 19.80 -16.54 -3.84
C THR A 567 20.97 -15.60 -3.54
N LYS A 568 20.82 -14.30 -3.86
CA LYS A 568 21.81 -13.25 -3.56
C LYS A 568 21.11 -11.99 -3.03
N PHE A 569 21.75 -11.30 -2.09
CA PHE A 569 21.40 -9.96 -1.62
C PHE A 569 22.20 -8.90 -2.40
N GLN A 570 21.62 -7.71 -2.56
CA GLN A 570 22.26 -6.58 -3.26
C GLN A 570 23.47 -6.05 -2.49
N THR A 571 24.58 -5.78 -3.19
CA THR A 571 25.78 -5.16 -2.61
C THR A 571 25.71 -3.62 -2.52
N VAL A 572 24.55 -3.03 -2.86
CA VAL A 572 24.31 -1.58 -2.76
C VAL A 572 24.18 -1.19 -1.28
N PHE A 573 25.01 -0.25 -0.82
CA PHE A 573 25.00 0.21 0.56
C PHE A 573 23.70 1.00 0.88
N PRO A 574 22.91 0.60 1.90
CA PRO A 574 21.69 1.31 2.29
C PRO A 574 21.99 2.66 2.94
N PRO A 575 21.41 3.79 2.47
CA PRO A 575 21.63 5.12 3.07
C PRO A 575 21.30 5.22 4.56
N GLU A 576 20.38 4.40 5.07
CA GLU A 576 20.01 4.30 6.50
C GLU A 576 21.17 3.86 7.42
N LEU A 577 22.21 3.25 6.84
CA LEU A 577 23.41 2.76 7.54
C LEU A 577 24.61 3.71 7.40
N GLU A 578 24.45 4.83 6.68
CA GLU A 578 25.51 5.80 6.45
C GLU A 578 25.98 6.41 7.77
N GLY A 579 27.30 6.47 7.98
CA GLY A 579 27.91 6.85 9.25
C GLY A 579 27.65 5.91 10.45
N ARG A 580 26.87 4.83 10.30
CA ARG A 580 26.61 3.85 11.38
C ARG A 580 27.51 2.61 11.30
N ILE A 581 27.88 2.20 10.09
CA ILE A 581 28.83 1.11 9.81
C ILE A 581 29.66 1.48 8.58
N GLN A 582 30.91 1.04 8.53
CA GLN A 582 31.79 1.28 7.40
C GLN A 582 31.34 0.42 6.19
N HIS A 583 31.43 0.98 4.98
CA HIS A 583 30.88 0.36 3.76
C HIS A 583 31.50 -1.01 3.45
N ASP A 584 32.81 -1.15 3.69
CA ASP A 584 33.57 -2.39 3.56
C ASP A 584 33.03 -3.51 4.45
N LYS A 585 32.65 -3.22 5.68
CA LYS A 585 32.14 -4.21 6.65
C LYS A 585 30.76 -4.74 6.24
N LEU A 586 29.87 -3.87 5.78
CA LEU A 586 28.58 -4.32 5.24
C LEU A 586 28.76 -5.09 3.92
N LEU A 587 29.61 -4.59 3.02
CA LEU A 587 29.90 -5.26 1.75
C LEU A 587 30.46 -6.66 1.98
N HIS A 588 31.48 -6.81 2.84
CA HIS A 588 32.05 -8.10 3.23
C HIS A 588 31.00 -9.04 3.84
N THR A 589 30.10 -8.52 4.68
CA THR A 589 28.98 -9.29 5.25
C THR A 589 28.09 -9.86 4.13
N VAL A 590 27.65 -9.00 3.21
CA VAL A 590 26.73 -9.35 2.11
C VAL A 590 27.39 -10.29 1.11
N GLU A 591 28.64 -10.02 0.71
CA GLU A 591 29.39 -10.86 -0.22
C GLU A 591 29.68 -12.24 0.37
N THR A 592 30.00 -12.34 1.67
CA THR A 592 30.21 -13.63 2.33
C THR A 592 28.90 -14.44 2.45
N LEU A 593 27.77 -13.79 2.77
CA LEU A 593 26.45 -14.44 2.73
C LEU A 593 26.11 -14.94 1.32
N ASN A 594 26.35 -14.11 0.29
CA ASN A 594 26.15 -14.48 -1.11
C ASN A 594 27.06 -15.63 -1.53
N ALA A 595 28.31 -15.68 -1.04
CA ALA A 595 29.24 -16.78 -1.29
C ALA A 595 28.78 -18.10 -0.63
N ILE A 596 28.26 -18.05 0.61
CA ILE A 596 27.71 -19.24 1.29
C ILE A 596 26.45 -19.76 0.58
N LEU A 597 25.57 -18.86 0.11
CA LEU A 597 24.37 -19.23 -0.65
C LEU A 597 24.72 -19.81 -2.03
N LEU A 598 25.67 -19.20 -2.76
CA LEU A 598 26.22 -19.75 -4.00
C LEU A 598 26.88 -21.11 -3.77
N GLN A 599 27.61 -21.29 -2.67
CA GLN A 599 28.15 -22.60 -2.29
C GLN A 599 27.03 -23.61 -2.00
N ALA A 600 25.93 -23.23 -1.35
CA ALA A 600 24.79 -24.13 -1.13
C ALA A 600 24.19 -24.64 -2.45
N GLU A 601 24.00 -23.75 -3.43
CA GLU A 601 23.28 -24.06 -4.68
C GLU A 601 24.16 -24.70 -5.78
N THR A 602 25.50 -24.63 -5.68
CA THR A 602 26.40 -25.27 -6.66
C THR A 602 26.26 -26.81 -6.70
N LEU A 603 25.89 -27.34 -7.87
CA LEU A 603 25.93 -28.79 -8.13
C LEU A 603 27.37 -29.31 -8.09
N THR A 604 27.58 -30.44 -7.42
CA THR A 604 28.86 -31.16 -7.34
C THR A 604 28.59 -32.66 -7.45
N PHE A 605 29.61 -33.46 -7.76
CA PHE A 605 29.47 -34.92 -7.75
C PHE A 605 28.96 -35.45 -6.40
N ARG A 606 29.30 -34.79 -5.28
CA ARG A 606 28.77 -35.15 -3.96
C ARG A 606 27.27 -34.89 -3.83
N HIS A 607 26.71 -33.83 -4.42
CA HIS A 607 25.25 -33.64 -4.49
C HIS A 607 24.58 -34.78 -5.28
N VAL A 608 25.16 -35.21 -6.40
CA VAL A 608 24.62 -36.33 -7.18
C VAL A 608 24.65 -37.63 -6.35
N PHE A 609 25.75 -37.88 -5.64
CA PHE A 609 25.87 -39.03 -4.73
C PHE A 609 24.88 -38.98 -3.56
N ASP A 610 24.75 -37.84 -2.87
CA ASP A 610 23.81 -37.70 -1.74
C ASP A 610 22.35 -37.89 -2.21
N ASN A 611 21.96 -37.35 -3.37
CA ASN A 611 20.63 -37.59 -3.95
C ASN A 611 20.40 -39.07 -4.32
N ILE A 612 21.42 -39.75 -4.86
CA ILE A 612 21.34 -41.20 -5.15
C ILE A 612 21.17 -41.99 -3.85
N MET A 613 21.91 -41.65 -2.79
CA MET A 613 21.78 -42.30 -1.48
C MET A 613 20.43 -41.99 -0.82
N GLU A 614 19.88 -40.80 -0.96
CA GLU A 614 18.51 -40.49 -0.51
C GLU A 614 17.48 -41.40 -1.20
N CYS A 615 17.55 -41.59 -2.51
CA CYS A 615 16.68 -42.54 -3.21
C CYS A 615 16.90 -44.00 -2.78
N LEU A 616 18.16 -44.46 -2.71
CA LEU A 616 18.49 -45.85 -2.35
C LEU A 616 18.17 -46.22 -0.90
N THR A 617 18.07 -45.23 0.00
CA THR A 617 17.79 -45.44 1.43
C THR A 617 16.34 -45.09 1.81
N ILE A 618 15.45 -44.85 0.84
CA ILE A 618 14.06 -44.44 1.06
C ILE A 618 14.00 -43.18 1.95
N TYR A 619 14.82 -42.19 1.62
CA TYR A 619 15.00 -40.90 2.32
C TYR A 619 15.44 -41.01 3.79
N THR A 620 16.05 -42.11 4.21
CA THR A 620 16.65 -42.22 5.56
C THR A 620 18.09 -41.71 5.66
N TRP A 621 18.80 -41.53 4.53
CA TRP A 621 20.15 -40.94 4.46
C TRP A 621 20.33 -39.63 5.26
N PRO A 622 19.40 -38.65 5.22
CA PRO A 622 19.54 -37.39 5.97
C PRO A 622 19.49 -37.54 7.49
N LEU A 623 19.02 -38.69 8.02
CA LEU A 623 19.02 -39.00 9.45
C LEU A 623 20.43 -39.34 9.98
N LEU A 624 21.31 -39.81 9.09
CA LEU A 624 22.68 -40.22 9.41
C LEU A 624 23.72 -39.19 8.94
N PHE A 625 23.46 -38.49 7.83
CA PHE A 625 24.40 -37.55 7.23
C PHE A 625 23.71 -36.22 6.87
N PRO A 626 24.07 -35.08 7.50
CA PRO A 626 23.51 -33.80 7.14
C PRO A 626 23.90 -33.40 5.71
N SER A 627 22.91 -33.01 4.90
CA SER A 627 23.08 -32.64 3.49
C SER A 627 23.99 -31.41 3.33
N LYS A 628 24.55 -31.22 2.14
CA LYS A 628 25.36 -30.02 1.83
C LYS A 628 24.55 -28.73 2.01
N TYR A 629 23.26 -28.72 1.67
CA TYR A 629 22.39 -27.58 1.93
C TYR A 629 22.25 -27.29 3.44
N GLN A 630 22.02 -28.31 4.27
CA GLN A 630 21.94 -28.15 5.73
C GLN A 630 23.25 -27.60 6.31
N LYS A 631 24.41 -28.14 5.89
CA LYS A 631 25.73 -27.65 6.27
C LYS A 631 25.95 -26.18 5.89
N ALA A 632 25.49 -25.75 4.72
CA ALA A 632 25.57 -24.36 4.29
C ALA A 632 24.64 -23.44 5.11
N LEU A 633 23.44 -23.91 5.51
CA LEU A 633 22.57 -23.17 6.41
C LEU A 633 23.16 -23.00 7.81
N ASP A 634 23.82 -24.03 8.33
CA ASP A 634 24.44 -23.97 9.66
C ASP A 634 25.70 -23.08 9.65
N HIS A 635 26.50 -23.12 8.57
CA HIS A 635 27.58 -22.15 8.34
C HIS A 635 27.05 -20.71 8.22
N LEU A 636 25.94 -20.49 7.50
CA LEU A 636 25.29 -19.18 7.39
C LEU A 636 24.81 -18.66 8.75
N ARG A 637 24.21 -19.51 9.59
CA ARG A 637 23.80 -19.15 10.96
C ARG A 637 25.00 -18.74 11.79
N GLN A 638 26.05 -19.56 11.81
CA GLN A 638 27.28 -19.28 12.55
C GLN A 638 27.93 -17.97 12.09
N PHE A 639 27.98 -17.70 10.77
CA PHE A 639 28.51 -16.44 10.24
C PHE A 639 27.69 -15.23 10.71
N VAL A 640 26.35 -15.30 10.66
CA VAL A 640 25.47 -14.22 11.16
C VAL A 640 25.65 -13.99 12.66
N GLU A 641 25.80 -15.06 13.45
CA GLU A 641 26.04 -14.96 14.90
C GLU A 641 27.40 -14.33 15.22
N THR A 642 28.47 -14.69 14.50
CA THR A 642 29.79 -14.05 14.59
C THR A 642 29.74 -12.58 14.19
N GLN A 643 29.13 -12.24 13.04
CA GLN A 643 28.99 -10.86 12.59
C GLN A 643 28.19 -10.01 13.59
N ASN A 644 27.10 -10.54 14.15
CA ASN A 644 26.37 -9.87 15.21
C ASN A 644 27.27 -9.59 16.42
N LYS A 645 27.97 -10.61 16.93
CA LYS A 645 28.84 -10.47 18.10
C LYS A 645 29.98 -9.46 17.89
N GLU A 646 30.61 -9.46 16.72
CA GLU A 646 31.90 -8.78 16.50
C GLU A 646 31.79 -7.45 15.74
N VAL A 647 30.74 -7.27 14.93
CA VAL A 647 30.56 -6.08 14.07
C VAL A 647 29.29 -5.31 14.40
N TYR A 648 28.13 -5.96 14.50
CA TYR A 648 26.85 -5.23 14.55
C TYR A 648 26.43 -4.88 15.98
N ASN A 649 26.54 -5.78 16.96
CA ASN A 649 26.15 -5.50 18.35
C ASN A 649 26.93 -4.32 18.97
N PRO A 650 28.26 -4.16 18.78
CA PRO A 650 29.00 -2.98 19.26
C PRO A 650 28.54 -1.65 18.63
N LEU A 651 27.92 -1.71 17.46
CA LEU A 651 27.32 -0.56 16.77
C LEU A 651 25.85 -0.32 17.16
N GLY A 652 25.29 -1.13 18.07
CA GLY A 652 23.88 -1.08 18.46
C GLY A 652 22.95 -1.70 17.41
N MET A 653 23.40 -2.73 16.68
CA MET A 653 22.67 -3.35 15.56
C MET A 653 22.63 -4.88 15.65
N GLU A 654 21.66 -5.52 14.99
CA GLU A 654 21.54 -6.99 14.87
C GLU A 654 21.12 -7.39 13.45
N ILE A 655 21.92 -8.20 12.75
CA ILE A 655 21.46 -8.94 11.57
C ILE A 655 20.49 -10.04 12.04
N THR A 656 19.25 -9.98 11.58
CA THR A 656 18.31 -11.09 11.77
C THR A 656 18.66 -12.25 10.83
N SER A 657 18.56 -13.49 11.32
CA SER A 657 18.84 -14.67 10.48
C SER A 657 17.90 -14.72 9.26
N PRO A 658 18.40 -14.59 8.02
CA PRO A 658 17.56 -14.46 6.82
C PRO A 658 16.76 -15.72 6.51
N VAL A 659 17.13 -16.86 7.12
CA VAL A 659 16.35 -18.11 7.10
C VAL A 659 14.90 -17.87 7.57
N ARG A 660 14.69 -16.99 8.56
CA ARG A 660 13.35 -16.66 9.10
C ARG A 660 12.41 -15.99 8.09
N VAL A 661 12.96 -15.40 7.03
CA VAL A 661 12.22 -14.71 5.96
C VAL A 661 12.43 -15.38 4.61
N ALA A 662 12.79 -16.67 4.57
CA ALA A 662 13.10 -17.43 3.35
C ALA A 662 14.13 -16.72 2.43
N PHE A 663 15.09 -16.01 3.05
CA PHE A 663 16.11 -15.20 2.41
C PHE A 663 15.55 -14.10 1.49
N LEU A 664 14.31 -13.66 1.65
CA LEU A 664 13.69 -12.61 0.80
C LEU A 664 14.48 -11.29 0.85
N TYR A 665 15.02 -10.96 2.02
CA TYR A 665 15.91 -9.83 2.29
C TYR A 665 16.81 -10.19 3.48
N LEU A 666 17.89 -9.43 3.67
CA LEU A 666 18.67 -9.40 4.91
C LEU A 666 18.17 -8.21 5.75
N GLU A 667 17.59 -8.45 6.92
CA GLU A 667 17.06 -7.39 7.80
C GLU A 667 18.03 -7.12 8.95
N ILE A 668 18.52 -5.88 9.01
CA ILE A 668 19.43 -5.34 10.03
C ILE A 668 18.61 -4.42 10.94
N LYS A 669 18.51 -4.78 12.22
CA LYS A 669 17.88 -3.95 13.25
C LYS A 669 18.88 -2.96 13.83
N ILE A 670 18.36 -1.84 14.33
CA ILE A 670 19.11 -0.78 15.00
C ILE A 670 18.38 -0.43 16.30
N PHE A 671 19.10 -0.48 17.42
CA PHE A 671 18.59 -0.23 18.77
C PHE A 671 19.05 1.13 19.30
N GLU A 672 18.38 1.62 20.35
CA GLU A 672 18.77 2.85 21.04
C GLU A 672 20.11 2.66 21.77
N ARG A 673 21.12 3.47 21.39
CA ARG A 673 22.31 3.65 22.23
C ARG A 673 21.95 4.56 23.41
N ASN A 674 22.17 4.07 24.62
CA ASN A 674 22.35 4.95 25.77
C ASN A 674 23.72 5.62 25.63
N GLU A 675 23.79 6.95 25.72
CA GLU A 675 25.06 7.68 25.80
C GLU A 675 25.66 7.58 27.22
N ALA A 676 26.08 6.37 27.60
CA ALA A 676 26.60 6.07 28.94
C ALA A 676 27.51 4.81 28.98
N SER A 677 28.47 4.69 28.04
CA SER A 677 29.59 3.73 28.11
C SER A 677 30.75 4.16 27.20
#